data_AF-A0A7S1QK45-F1
#
_entry.id   AF-A0A7S1QK45-F1
#
_cell.length_a   1.000
_cell.length_b   1.000
_cell.length_c   1.000
_cell.angle_alpha   90.00
_cell.angle_beta   90.00
_cell.angle_gamma   90.00
#
_symmetry.space_group_name_H-M   'P 1'
#
loop_
_entity.id
_entity.type
_entity.pdbx_description
1 polymer ?
#
loop_
_entity_poly.entity_id
_entity_poly.type
_entity_poly.pdbx_seq_one_letter_code
_entity_poly.pdbx_strand_id
1 'polypeptide(L)'
;MVSLLTRKVRLPIPSLSQLDQARVFASSYEKQNVGDIFRVPFMRHQQHGPDLPPASDEEDEEDELMKAHKQGEEFGSTARDTVPSWIRDETVVDKIGGQPSSSSGQEKDHHETPEHFKLMAKAMEDWWMYDVYARIAMLYGVCCFLYAVSYYAIGTTISELRGFWISWSLPMLFQVAQALILRLDILQNNGQKFLPNVEFLGHIAPYFAIVATTLEFKFWYSPTSVDLTWVFVGLAFFSHMMMALRFLDLAWPDTEREVDMPEQATRQWWPASWKVPSAFTKALWVLAPPKKLEPGQHDLMHEMDDLKRGGASITACRRRRAKPSDAKKGSQGWASPQSLFQQCMRVDRAFTQLFNANVWNTLAERTQHQLHELYGEYQNARVQVDQLPEGKTEPQSGLGLIADSLSRIEGSIEEVTAKCRGAVANATNDEGAFTGGSPFSEFSSKRKSDLPWQVTRVALLTMAFQWLFMIAATAAEATMGPESLLKPPGEPPWIRDVKTRHWKPAMVHLSSNNTVPSDYALFDPPVARPPLLKSPEGHGSEGTHDADGHGSAAPASHAQDGHGSSADHATPPSHGGHSASEQDHHRRLAGAYGRRPEAAVSELLKALPALGRLADLLEEGATAPNLVEQEMAPALPSAFMAKEAKAKSVRWPALFEPRHLVCGPAGGSAVALTPHGFGALVPTSEGGIEMVEAQPFALEGLGELGPLVGAGWAEKGLELVTEAGDLLHCPGHQPGEFGAWRCGSPGGAARLPVPEGSKLLAAAVRMMPEGVGRFAAMLLDHLPGSVTLVSEGEDGWSPMGEVHLPPGSTAAGFRLGLSFAGEELLITTPAGEVHRRHFQHGPAPSHPAPSSGAGRREFRAACGMPTGVARLALSPQPRSNGGIAWLPELLMPEA
;
A
#
# COMPACT_ATOMS: atom_id res chain seq x y z
N MET A 1 5.99 3.75 25.84
CA MET A 1 7.30 4.34 25.54
C MET A 1 7.96 3.44 24.50
N VAL A 2 8.26 4.00 23.32
CA VAL A 2 8.80 3.44 22.06
C VAL A 2 8.13 2.17 21.49
N SER A 3 7.26 2.38 20.49
CA SER A 3 7.13 1.52 19.32
C SER A 3 6.81 2.42 18.11
N LEU A 4 7.79 2.61 17.23
CA LEU A 4 7.59 3.24 15.93
C LEU A 4 6.97 2.20 14.99
N LEU A 5 5.64 2.06 15.06
CA LEU A 5 4.84 1.40 14.04
C LEU A 5 4.59 2.39 12.88
N THR A 6 5.62 2.62 12.05
CA THR A 6 5.43 3.35 10.79
C THR A 6 4.89 2.39 9.74
N ARG A 7 3.58 2.46 9.48
CA ARG A 7 2.96 1.85 8.29
C ARG A 7 3.57 2.51 7.04
N LYS A 8 4.28 1.71 6.25
CA LYS A 8 4.56 1.83 4.80
C LYS A 8 4.82 3.25 4.28
N VAL A 9 6.03 3.77 4.50
CA VAL A 9 6.63 4.78 3.62
C VAL A 9 7.42 4.02 2.54
N ARG A 10 7.18 4.34 1.26
CA ARG A 10 7.99 3.81 0.15
C ARG A 10 9.38 4.46 0.25
N LEU A 11 10.29 3.79 0.94
CA LEU A 11 11.71 4.11 0.92
C LEU A 11 12.24 4.03 -0.52
N PRO A 12 13.31 4.79 -0.87
CA PRO A 12 14.01 4.61 -2.14
C PRO A 12 14.29 3.12 -2.36
N ILE A 13 14.02 2.62 -3.57
CA ILE A 13 14.15 1.19 -3.88
C ILE A 13 15.61 0.80 -3.56
N PRO A 14 15.84 0.00 -2.51
CA PRO A 14 17.18 -0.41 -2.15
C PRO A 14 17.79 -1.15 -3.34
N SER A 15 19.06 -0.88 -3.61
CA SER A 15 19.83 -1.68 -4.56
C SER A 15 19.78 -3.16 -4.16
N LEU A 16 19.97 -4.07 -5.12
CA LEU A 16 19.92 -5.51 -4.85
C LEU A 16 20.90 -5.91 -3.72
N SER A 17 22.05 -5.24 -3.64
CA SER A 17 23.03 -5.43 -2.56
C SER A 17 22.51 -4.96 -1.20
N GLN A 18 21.78 -3.85 -1.13
CA GLN A 18 21.14 -3.38 0.10
C GLN A 18 19.99 -4.29 0.52
N LEU A 19 19.26 -4.88 -0.45
CA LEU A 19 18.25 -5.90 -0.16
C LEU A 19 18.88 -7.18 0.38
N ASP A 20 19.99 -7.62 -0.19
CA ASP A 20 20.72 -8.78 0.29
C ASP A 20 21.34 -8.52 1.67
N GLN A 21 21.88 -7.33 1.92
CA GLN A 21 22.35 -6.93 3.25
C GLN A 21 21.19 -6.87 4.26
N ALA A 22 20.05 -6.30 3.88
CA ALA A 22 18.86 -6.29 4.73
C ALA A 22 18.31 -7.71 4.99
N ARG A 23 18.43 -8.61 4.01
CA ARG A 23 18.03 -10.02 4.13
C ARG A 23 18.97 -10.81 5.03
N VAL A 24 20.27 -10.56 4.92
CA VAL A 24 21.29 -11.12 5.81
C VAL A 24 21.10 -10.58 7.23
N PHE A 25 20.87 -9.27 7.37
CA PHE A 25 20.57 -8.62 8.65
C PHE A 25 19.30 -9.20 9.30
N ALA A 26 18.19 -9.26 8.56
CA ALA A 26 16.93 -9.84 9.03
C ALA A 26 17.08 -11.32 9.39
N SER A 27 17.79 -12.10 8.57
CA SER A 27 18.09 -13.51 8.86
C SER A 27 18.98 -13.67 10.09
N SER A 28 19.88 -12.73 10.36
CA SER A 28 20.71 -12.72 11.57
C SER A 28 19.92 -12.30 12.82
N TYR A 29 18.93 -11.42 12.67
CA TYR A 29 18.02 -11.00 13.73
C TYR A 29 17.07 -12.13 14.14
N GLU A 30 16.53 -12.88 13.15
CA GLU A 30 15.68 -14.06 13.38
C GLU A 30 16.42 -15.21 14.09
N LYS A 31 17.76 -15.24 14.05
CA LYS A 31 18.59 -16.25 14.71
C LYS A 31 18.92 -15.91 16.18
N GLN A 32 18.50 -14.76 16.70
CA GLN A 32 18.77 -14.39 18.09
C GLN A 32 17.87 -15.17 19.07
N ASN A 33 18.42 -15.56 20.22
CA ASN A 33 17.63 -16.15 21.29
C ASN A 33 16.59 -15.15 21.79
N VAL A 34 15.38 -15.61 22.08
CA VAL A 34 14.22 -14.78 22.50
C VAL A 34 14.56 -13.88 23.70
N GLY A 35 15.44 -14.33 24.61
CA GLY A 35 15.90 -13.52 25.74
C GLY A 35 16.75 -12.29 25.37
N ASP A 36 17.44 -12.31 24.23
CA ASP A 36 18.21 -11.17 23.72
C ASP A 36 17.37 -10.19 22.92
N ILE A 37 16.28 -10.67 22.31
CA ILE A 37 15.30 -9.84 21.57
C ILE A 37 14.54 -8.89 22.50
N PHE A 38 14.37 -9.25 23.78
CA PHE A 38 13.63 -8.46 24.78
C PHE A 38 14.50 -7.69 25.79
N ARG A 39 15.70 -7.23 25.39
CA ARG A 39 16.53 -6.37 26.27
C ARG A 39 15.89 -4.98 26.45
N VAL A 40 15.43 -4.67 27.66
CA VAL A 40 14.96 -3.33 28.05
C VAL A 40 16.17 -2.41 28.27
N PRO A 41 16.36 -1.32 27.49
CA PRO A 41 17.59 -0.50 27.50
C PRO A 41 17.92 0.24 28.80
N PHE A 42 17.10 0.11 29.85
CA PHE A 42 17.22 0.88 31.10
C PHE A 42 17.32 0.03 32.37
N MET A 43 17.35 -1.30 32.27
CA MET A 43 17.62 -2.16 33.44
C MET A 43 19.12 -2.44 33.55
N ARG A 44 19.73 -1.87 34.60
CA ARG A 44 21.12 -2.14 35.02
C ARG A 44 21.37 -3.66 35.06
N HIS A 45 22.43 -4.11 34.38
CA HIS A 45 22.98 -5.44 34.61
C HIS A 45 23.38 -5.60 36.09
N GLN A 46 23.06 -6.76 36.68
CA GLN A 46 23.65 -7.15 37.96
C GLN A 46 25.16 -7.30 37.78
N GLN A 47 25.95 -6.70 38.68
CA GLN A 47 27.41 -6.59 38.62
C GLN A 47 28.17 -7.92 38.80
N HIS A 48 27.51 -9.07 38.71
CA HIS A 48 28.12 -10.39 38.85
C HIS A 48 27.84 -11.22 37.60
N GLY A 49 28.57 -10.93 36.52
CA GLY A 49 28.83 -11.94 35.51
C GLY A 49 29.73 -13.03 36.13
N PRO A 50 29.57 -14.31 35.75
CA PRO A 50 30.34 -15.41 36.32
C PRO A 50 31.84 -15.18 36.09
N ASP A 51 32.62 -15.32 37.16
CA ASP A 51 34.08 -15.23 37.11
C ASP A 51 34.63 -16.27 36.13
N LEU A 52 35.25 -15.79 35.06
CA LEU A 52 36.00 -16.63 34.14
C LEU A 52 37.27 -17.10 34.84
N PRO A 53 37.62 -18.40 34.79
CA PRO A 53 38.86 -18.87 35.39
C PRO A 53 40.06 -18.18 34.71
N PRO A 54 41.11 -17.84 35.49
CA PRO A 54 42.31 -17.25 34.92
C PRO A 54 42.94 -18.24 33.93
N ALA A 55 43.33 -17.73 32.77
CA ALA A 55 44.15 -18.48 31.82
C ALA A 55 45.42 -18.92 32.55
N SER A 56 45.63 -20.23 32.65
CA SER A 56 46.86 -20.81 33.16
C SER A 56 47.97 -20.54 32.15
N ASP A 57 48.98 -19.79 32.60
CA ASP A 57 50.27 -19.66 31.94
C ASP A 57 50.98 -21.01 32.02
N GLU A 58 50.96 -21.78 30.93
CA GLU A 58 51.88 -22.89 30.70
C GLU A 58 52.93 -22.42 29.68
N GLU A 59 54.04 -21.89 30.22
CA GLU A 59 55.33 -21.87 29.56
C GLU A 59 56.01 -23.24 29.77
N ASP A 60 56.85 -23.62 28.79
CA ASP A 60 57.80 -24.75 28.75
C ASP A 60 57.27 -26.11 28.24
N GLU A 61 57.54 -26.42 26.96
CA GLU A 61 58.38 -27.56 26.56
C GLU A 61 58.57 -27.57 25.02
N GLU A 62 59.80 -27.27 24.59
CA GLU A 62 60.31 -27.57 23.25
C GLU A 62 60.74 -29.05 23.17
N ASP A 63 60.67 -29.57 21.94
CA ASP A 63 61.25 -30.81 21.41
C ASP A 63 60.43 -32.12 21.35
N GLU A 64 60.44 -32.68 20.13
CA GLU A 64 60.01 -34.02 19.70
C GLU A 64 58.51 -34.33 19.54
N LEU A 65 57.94 -34.06 18.35
CA LEU A 65 57.49 -35.13 17.44
C LEU A 65 57.00 -34.57 16.09
N MET A 66 57.90 -34.54 15.11
CA MET A 66 57.52 -34.47 13.70
C MET A 66 56.97 -35.83 13.23
N LYS A 67 55.69 -35.85 12.84
CA LYS A 67 54.97 -36.75 11.91
C LYS A 67 53.72 -37.40 12.52
N ALA A 68 52.54 -36.88 12.16
CA ALA A 68 51.48 -37.64 11.48
C ALA A 68 50.19 -36.80 11.35
N HIS A 69 49.72 -36.66 10.11
CA HIS A 69 48.34 -36.46 9.66
C HIS A 69 47.29 -35.93 10.68
N LYS A 70 46.70 -34.76 10.38
CA LYS A 70 45.23 -34.60 10.40
C LYS A 70 44.76 -33.41 9.56
N GLN A 71 43.69 -33.67 8.83
CA GLN A 71 42.92 -32.75 8.01
C GLN A 71 42.06 -31.85 8.89
N GLY A 72 41.94 -30.57 8.50
CA GLY A 72 40.75 -29.74 8.68
C GLY A 72 40.31 -29.45 10.11
N GLU A 73 41.09 -28.64 10.84
CA GLU A 73 40.52 -27.86 11.95
C GLU A 73 40.09 -26.50 11.41
N GLU A 74 38.76 -26.32 11.35
CA GLU A 74 38.12 -25.02 11.24
C GLU A 74 38.66 -24.08 12.32
N PHE A 75 38.84 -22.82 11.95
CA PHE A 75 39.16 -21.70 12.84
C PHE A 75 38.30 -21.76 14.12
N GLY A 76 38.86 -22.36 15.18
CA GLY A 76 38.39 -22.25 16.55
C GLY A 76 38.58 -20.82 17.04
N SER A 77 37.75 -19.90 16.55
CA SER A 77 37.62 -18.54 17.07
C SER A 77 37.06 -18.64 18.49
N THR A 78 37.98 -18.66 19.46
CA THR A 78 37.86 -18.21 20.86
C THR A 78 36.42 -18.04 21.37
N ALA A 79 36.04 -18.94 22.28
CA ALA A 79 34.84 -18.93 23.11
C ALA A 79 34.50 -17.53 23.69
N ARG A 80 33.74 -16.75 22.92
CA ARG A 80 32.99 -15.57 23.39
C ARG A 80 31.55 -15.76 22.96
N ASP A 81 30.83 -16.59 23.72
CA ASP A 81 29.41 -16.92 23.56
C ASP A 81 28.45 -15.80 24.04
N THR A 82 28.96 -14.61 24.34
CA THR A 82 28.15 -13.50 24.87
C THR A 82 27.92 -12.36 23.89
N VAL A 83 28.53 -12.40 22.69
CA VAL A 83 28.34 -11.37 21.67
C VAL A 83 27.49 -11.96 20.53
N PRO A 84 26.23 -11.51 20.38
CA PRO A 84 25.32 -12.09 19.38
C PRO A 84 25.87 -11.91 17.96
N SER A 85 25.61 -12.89 17.10
CA SER A 85 26.26 -13.06 15.79
C SER A 85 26.08 -11.87 14.83
N TRP A 86 25.01 -11.09 14.94
CA TRP A 86 24.79 -9.90 14.12
C TRP A 86 25.85 -8.80 14.36
N ILE A 87 26.39 -8.67 15.59
CA ILE A 87 27.51 -7.75 15.87
C ILE A 87 28.79 -8.29 15.22
N ARG A 88 28.98 -9.61 15.18
CA ARG A 88 30.12 -10.23 14.46
C ARG A 88 29.96 -10.04 12.95
N ASP A 89 28.76 -10.22 12.42
CA ASP A 89 28.49 -10.11 10.99
C ASP A 89 28.53 -8.64 10.52
N GLU A 90 28.02 -7.67 11.29
CA GLU A 90 28.23 -6.23 11.01
C GLU A 90 29.71 -5.86 11.07
N THR A 91 30.46 -6.36 12.06
CA THR A 91 31.91 -6.08 12.12
C THR A 91 32.71 -6.79 11.03
N VAL A 92 32.23 -7.89 10.45
CA VAL A 92 32.86 -8.58 9.33
C VAL A 92 32.47 -7.95 7.99
N VAL A 93 31.20 -7.53 7.82
CA VAL A 93 30.73 -6.81 6.63
C VAL A 93 31.35 -5.41 6.54
N ASP A 94 31.50 -4.71 7.66
CA ASP A 94 32.25 -3.45 7.74
C ASP A 94 33.75 -3.66 7.48
N LYS A 95 34.33 -4.80 7.86
CA LYS A 95 35.74 -5.10 7.63
C LYS A 95 36.07 -5.52 6.19
N ILE A 96 35.11 -6.08 5.46
CA ILE A 96 35.36 -6.67 4.14
C ILE A 96 34.93 -5.74 2.98
N GLY A 97 33.99 -4.82 3.19
CA GLY A 97 33.40 -4.05 2.07
C GLY A 97 33.63 -2.54 2.05
N GLY A 98 33.87 -1.90 3.19
CA GLY A 98 34.09 -0.46 3.27
C GLY A 98 35.47 -0.19 3.84
N GLN A 99 36.39 0.39 3.06
CA GLN A 99 37.42 1.20 3.71
C GLN A 99 36.67 2.17 4.62
N PRO A 100 36.86 2.12 5.96
CA PRO A 100 36.26 3.12 6.84
C PRO A 100 36.71 4.44 6.25
N SER A 101 35.75 5.23 5.77
CA SER A 101 36.01 6.52 5.11
C SER A 101 37.08 7.18 5.94
N SER A 102 38.28 7.32 5.37
CA SER A 102 39.47 7.71 6.10
C SER A 102 39.18 9.03 6.78
N SER A 103 38.73 8.96 8.03
CA SER A 103 38.47 10.13 8.84
C SER A 103 39.85 10.72 8.97
N SER A 104 40.11 11.80 8.21
CA SER A 104 41.22 12.70 8.43
C SER A 104 41.45 12.77 9.93
N GLY A 105 42.67 12.49 10.41
CA GLY A 105 42.99 12.26 11.82
C GLY A 105 42.71 13.40 12.81
N GLN A 106 41.75 14.28 12.53
CA GLN A 106 41.07 15.11 13.49
C GLN A 106 40.40 14.24 14.55
N GLU A 107 40.93 14.37 15.76
CA GLU A 107 40.33 13.96 17.00
C GLU A 107 38.93 14.59 17.09
N LYS A 108 37.88 13.80 16.86
CA LYS A 108 36.48 14.25 17.02
C LYS A 108 36.29 14.67 18.48
N ASP A 109 35.65 15.81 18.71
CA ASP A 109 35.30 16.25 20.06
C ASP A 109 34.39 15.17 20.68
N HIS A 110 34.75 14.67 21.87
CA HIS A 110 33.98 13.63 22.57
C HIS A 110 32.52 14.03 22.86
N HIS A 111 32.20 15.31 22.77
CA HIS A 111 30.85 15.85 22.95
C HIS A 111 30.09 16.09 21.64
N GLU A 112 30.70 15.82 20.48
CA GLU A 112 30.06 15.99 19.18
C GLU A 112 28.95 14.95 18.96
N THR A 113 27.82 15.37 18.40
CA THR A 113 26.73 14.45 18.04
C THR A 113 27.23 13.33 17.13
N PRO A 114 26.95 12.07 17.48
CA PRO A 114 27.20 10.93 16.61
C PRO A 114 26.71 11.11 15.18
N GLU A 115 27.43 10.53 14.23
CA GLU A 115 27.14 10.70 12.79
C GLU A 115 25.76 10.16 12.40
N HIS A 116 25.33 9.03 12.99
CA HIS A 116 24.00 8.46 12.74
C HIS A 116 22.87 9.40 13.18
N PHE A 117 23.06 10.17 14.26
CA PHE A 117 22.11 11.17 14.71
C PHE A 117 22.07 12.39 13.78
N LYS A 118 23.22 12.80 13.23
CA LYS A 118 23.27 13.84 12.19
C LYS A 118 22.57 13.41 10.90
N LEU A 119 22.76 12.15 10.48
CA LEU A 119 22.05 11.57 9.34
C LEU A 119 20.54 11.51 9.58
N MET A 120 20.11 11.12 10.78
CA MET A 120 18.70 11.14 11.16
C MET A 120 18.14 12.56 11.16
N ALA A 121 18.85 13.53 11.74
CA ALA A 121 18.43 14.95 11.73
C ALA A 121 18.25 15.47 10.29
N LYS A 122 19.18 15.13 9.39
CA LYS A 122 19.11 15.49 7.97
C LYS A 122 17.92 14.82 7.27
N ALA A 123 17.69 13.53 7.52
CA ALA A 123 16.52 12.85 7.00
C ALA A 123 15.22 13.48 7.51
N MET A 124 15.17 13.91 8.77
CA MET A 124 14.00 14.59 9.32
C MET A 124 13.80 15.99 8.73
N GLU A 125 14.88 16.72 8.44
CA GLU A 125 14.85 18.02 7.77
C GLU A 125 14.18 17.94 6.38
N ASP A 126 14.41 16.86 5.65
CA ASP A 126 13.80 16.65 4.33
C ASP A 126 12.31 16.24 4.41
N TRP A 127 11.89 15.60 5.50
CA TRP A 127 10.59 14.92 5.58
C TRP A 127 9.55 15.56 6.51
N TRP A 128 9.95 16.42 7.45
CA TRP A 128 9.03 16.94 8.48
C TRP A 128 7.80 17.64 7.89
N MET A 129 7.96 18.38 6.78
CA MET A 129 6.85 19.08 6.13
C MET A 129 5.80 18.09 5.62
N TYR A 130 6.25 16.99 5.02
CA TYR A 130 5.33 15.95 4.52
C TYR A 130 4.53 15.32 5.66
N ASP A 131 5.16 15.01 6.80
CA ASP A 131 4.46 14.44 7.96
C ASP A 131 3.43 15.43 8.55
N VAL A 132 3.84 16.69 8.78
CA VAL A 132 2.94 17.74 9.30
C VAL A 132 1.72 17.92 8.41
N TYR A 133 1.93 18.17 7.12
CA TYR A 133 0.85 18.51 6.21
C TYR A 133 -0.02 17.30 5.85
N ALA A 134 0.54 16.07 5.85
CA ALA A 134 -0.26 14.86 5.75
C ALA A 134 -1.22 14.71 6.93
N ARG A 135 -0.79 15.02 8.18
CA ARG A 135 -1.67 14.98 9.36
C ARG A 135 -2.77 16.02 9.29
N ILE A 136 -2.45 17.25 8.88
CA ILE A 136 -3.45 18.30 8.68
C ILE A 136 -4.50 17.87 7.64
N ALA A 137 -4.05 17.32 6.51
CA ALA A 137 -4.94 16.81 5.47
C ALA A 137 -5.80 15.64 5.95
N MET A 138 -5.22 14.69 6.71
CA MET A 138 -5.96 13.58 7.31
C MET A 138 -7.01 14.07 8.30
N LEU A 139 -6.66 14.99 9.20
CA LEU A 139 -7.60 15.58 10.16
C LEU A 139 -8.77 16.27 9.44
N TYR A 140 -8.48 17.09 8.43
CA TYR A 140 -9.51 17.76 7.64
C TYR A 140 -10.39 16.76 6.88
N GLY A 141 -9.79 15.71 6.30
CA GLY A 141 -10.50 14.62 5.64
C GLY A 141 -11.44 13.86 6.57
N VAL A 142 -10.99 13.53 7.79
CA VAL A 142 -11.83 12.90 8.81
C VAL A 142 -12.99 13.81 9.22
N CYS A 143 -12.75 15.12 9.37
CA CYS A 143 -13.83 16.09 9.63
C CYS A 143 -14.86 16.10 8.49
N CYS A 144 -14.43 16.14 7.23
CA CYS A 144 -15.31 16.08 6.07
C CYS A 144 -16.12 14.78 6.01
N PHE A 145 -15.49 13.64 6.34
CA PHE A 145 -16.16 12.34 6.41
C PHE A 145 -17.25 12.33 7.49
N LEU A 146 -16.95 12.82 8.70
CA LEU A 146 -17.93 12.92 9.79
C LEU A 146 -19.10 13.85 9.42
N TYR A 147 -18.84 14.95 8.71
CA TYR A 147 -19.92 15.78 8.17
C TYR A 147 -20.78 15.02 7.17
N ALA A 148 -20.18 14.31 6.21
CA ALA A 148 -20.92 13.55 5.21
C ALA A 148 -21.84 12.49 5.85
N VAL A 149 -21.32 11.73 6.82
CA VAL A 149 -22.10 10.74 7.57
C VAL A 149 -23.20 11.42 8.38
N SER A 150 -22.90 12.56 9.02
CA SER A 150 -23.91 13.34 9.76
C SER A 150 -25.04 13.81 8.84
N TYR A 151 -24.75 14.36 7.66
CA TYR A 151 -25.76 14.82 6.71
C TYR A 151 -26.59 13.67 6.13
N TYR A 152 -25.94 12.54 5.81
CA TYR A 152 -26.63 11.33 5.40
C TYR A 152 -27.62 10.87 6.48
N ALA A 153 -27.18 10.82 7.74
CA ALA A 153 -28.02 10.41 8.85
C ALA A 153 -29.20 11.37 9.10
N ILE A 154 -28.99 12.70 9.00
CA ILE A 154 -30.09 13.69 9.04
C ILE A 154 -31.11 13.39 7.92
N GLY A 155 -30.64 13.22 6.69
CA GLY A 155 -31.47 12.94 5.52
C GLY A 155 -32.31 11.66 5.69
N THR A 156 -31.69 10.56 6.07
CA THR A 156 -32.37 9.27 6.31
C THR A 156 -33.38 9.35 7.45
N THR A 157 -33.01 9.94 8.58
CA THR A 157 -33.90 9.98 9.75
C THR A 157 -35.11 10.89 9.56
N ILE A 158 -34.97 11.99 8.81
CA ILE A 158 -36.10 12.88 8.51
C ILE A 158 -36.94 12.33 7.35
N SER A 159 -36.31 11.93 6.26
CA SER A 159 -37.03 11.55 5.03
C SER A 159 -37.68 10.18 5.13
N GLU A 160 -36.99 9.20 5.72
CA GLU A 160 -37.47 7.81 5.78
C GLU A 160 -38.15 7.50 7.10
N LEU A 161 -37.47 7.80 8.23
CA LEU A 161 -37.95 7.40 9.56
C LEU A 161 -38.93 8.40 10.17
N ARG A 162 -38.99 9.64 9.64
CA ARG A 162 -39.78 10.75 10.21
C ARG A 162 -39.49 10.98 11.70
N GLY A 163 -38.27 10.63 12.13
CA GLY A 163 -37.86 10.64 13.52
C GLY A 163 -37.34 12.00 13.94
N PHE A 164 -38.23 12.92 14.32
CA PHE A 164 -37.87 14.29 14.66
C PHE A 164 -36.74 14.37 15.71
N TRP A 165 -36.94 13.79 16.89
CA TRP A 165 -35.94 13.86 17.97
C TRP A 165 -34.64 13.14 17.65
N ILE A 166 -34.73 12.03 16.89
CA ILE A 166 -33.57 11.23 16.49
C ILE A 166 -32.71 12.04 15.52
N SER A 167 -33.34 12.74 14.58
CA SER A 167 -32.62 13.62 13.66
C SER A 167 -31.82 14.68 14.42
N TRP A 168 -32.38 15.25 15.50
CA TRP A 168 -31.70 16.31 16.29
C TRP A 168 -30.56 15.79 17.17
N SER A 169 -30.66 14.55 17.65
CA SER A 169 -29.62 13.95 18.49
C SER A 169 -28.45 13.39 17.69
N LEU A 170 -28.66 12.94 16.44
CA LEU A 170 -27.60 12.33 15.62
C LEU A 170 -26.43 13.26 15.32
N PRO A 171 -26.63 14.52 14.88
CA PRO A 171 -25.55 15.48 14.72
C PRO A 171 -24.74 15.68 15.98
N MET A 172 -25.37 15.64 17.16
CA MET A 172 -24.66 15.81 18.44
C MET A 172 -23.56 14.77 18.60
N LEU A 173 -23.83 13.50 18.27
CA LEU A 173 -22.84 12.43 18.36
C LEU A 173 -21.61 12.72 17.49
N PHE A 174 -21.84 13.04 16.21
CA PHE A 174 -20.76 13.28 15.25
C PHE A 174 -20.01 14.58 15.54
N GLN A 175 -20.71 15.63 15.98
CA GLN A 175 -20.09 16.91 16.30
C GLN A 175 -19.30 16.88 17.61
N VAL A 176 -19.74 16.10 18.61
CA VAL A 176 -18.94 15.83 19.81
C VAL A 176 -17.68 15.04 19.44
N ALA A 177 -17.81 13.98 18.64
CA ALA A 177 -16.66 13.21 18.18
C ALA A 177 -15.64 14.09 17.42
N GLN A 178 -16.14 14.94 16.51
CA GLN A 178 -15.29 15.87 15.77
C GLN A 178 -14.64 16.92 16.69
N ALA A 179 -15.37 17.47 17.65
CA ALA A 179 -14.83 18.42 18.63
C ALA A 179 -13.75 17.78 19.52
N LEU A 180 -13.92 16.51 19.89
CA LEU A 180 -12.90 15.75 20.61
C LEU A 180 -11.66 15.53 19.76
N ILE A 181 -11.81 15.14 18.48
CA ILE A 181 -10.69 15.00 17.55
C ILE A 181 -9.93 16.33 17.39
N LEU A 182 -10.64 17.44 17.18
CA LEU A 182 -10.01 18.75 17.10
C LEU A 182 -9.28 19.12 18.40
N ARG A 183 -9.83 18.78 19.56
CA ARG A 183 -9.14 19.04 20.84
C ARG A 183 -7.90 18.17 21.05
N LEU A 184 -7.90 16.95 20.52
CA LEU A 184 -6.76 16.04 20.59
C LEU A 184 -5.62 16.51 19.68
N ASP A 185 -5.94 16.94 18.45
CA ASP A 185 -4.95 17.29 17.44
C ASP A 185 -4.55 18.78 17.44
N ILE A 186 -5.49 19.68 17.77
CA ILE A 186 -5.30 21.13 17.82
C ILE A 186 -5.44 21.58 19.27
N LEU A 187 -4.32 21.60 20.00
CA LEU A 187 -4.29 22.09 21.37
C LEU A 187 -4.17 23.62 21.41
N GLN A 188 -4.71 24.22 22.47
CA GLN A 188 -4.78 25.67 22.74
C GLN A 188 -3.60 26.43 22.14
N ASN A 189 -3.86 27.11 21.03
CA ASN A 189 -2.84 27.87 20.33
C ASN A 189 -2.84 29.27 20.93
N ASN A 190 -1.81 29.58 21.72
CA ASN A 190 -1.61 30.91 22.29
C ASN A 190 -1.06 31.92 21.27
N GLY A 191 -0.82 31.50 20.02
CA GLY A 191 -0.33 32.37 18.93
C GLY A 191 -1.42 33.22 18.28
N GLN A 192 -0.99 34.31 17.63
CA GLN A 192 -1.85 35.18 16.83
C GLN A 192 -2.53 34.36 15.72
N LYS A 193 -3.85 34.43 15.66
CA LYS A 193 -4.68 33.75 14.67
C LYS A 193 -5.63 34.77 14.05
N PHE A 194 -5.79 34.72 12.74
CA PHE A 194 -6.70 35.64 12.04
C PHE A 194 -8.17 35.38 12.41
N LEU A 195 -8.52 34.14 12.77
CA LEU A 195 -9.90 33.71 13.03
C LEU A 195 -10.04 32.93 14.36
N PRO A 196 -10.04 33.61 15.52
CA PRO A 196 -10.20 32.93 16.82
C PRO A 196 -11.61 32.34 16.97
N ASN A 197 -11.71 31.12 17.53
CA ASN A 197 -12.95 30.40 17.85
C ASN A 197 -13.85 30.02 16.66
N VAL A 198 -13.45 30.31 15.42
CA VAL A 198 -14.23 29.98 14.22
C VAL A 198 -14.30 28.46 13.98
N GLU A 199 -13.40 27.68 14.58
CA GLU A 199 -13.44 26.21 14.57
C GLU A 199 -14.78 25.65 15.10
N PHE A 200 -15.45 26.35 16.03
CA PHE A 200 -16.73 25.90 16.55
C PHE A 200 -17.89 26.16 15.60
N LEU A 201 -17.74 27.09 14.65
CA LEU A 201 -18.81 27.42 13.70
C LEU A 201 -19.10 26.24 12.77
N GLY A 202 -18.07 25.51 12.34
CA GLY A 202 -18.25 24.28 11.55
C GLY A 202 -19.04 23.21 12.29
N HIS A 203 -18.95 23.13 13.63
CA HIS A 203 -19.73 22.18 14.41
C HIS A 203 -21.23 22.50 14.47
N ILE A 204 -21.57 23.77 14.26
CA ILE A 204 -22.96 24.23 14.26
C ILE A 204 -23.60 24.02 12.87
N ALA A 205 -22.82 23.80 11.81
CA ALA A 205 -23.33 23.69 10.44
C ALA A 205 -24.42 22.61 10.25
N PRO A 206 -24.30 21.38 10.80
CA PRO A 206 -25.37 20.38 10.68
C PRO A 206 -26.64 20.77 11.44
N TYR A 207 -26.53 21.58 12.50
CA TYR A 207 -27.70 22.09 13.23
C TYR A 207 -28.48 23.15 12.44
N PHE A 208 -27.83 23.91 11.57
CA PHE A 208 -28.57 24.77 10.65
C PHE A 208 -29.32 23.94 9.61
N ALA A 209 -28.70 22.90 9.06
CA ALA A 209 -29.37 22.03 8.11
C ALA A 209 -30.56 21.28 8.73
N ILE A 210 -30.44 20.79 9.97
CA ILE A 210 -31.58 20.11 10.59
C ILE A 210 -32.75 21.05 10.87
N VAL A 211 -32.48 22.30 11.26
CA VAL A 211 -33.53 23.32 11.39
C VAL A 211 -34.19 23.56 10.03
N ALA A 212 -33.41 23.67 8.95
CA ALA A 212 -33.93 23.82 7.59
C ALA A 212 -34.86 22.66 7.20
N THR A 213 -34.40 21.41 7.39
CA THR A 213 -35.20 20.21 7.09
C THR A 213 -36.42 20.06 8.00
N THR A 214 -36.35 20.52 9.25
CA THR A 214 -37.48 20.56 10.19
C THR A 214 -38.55 21.53 9.72
N LEU A 215 -38.13 22.72 9.24
CA LEU A 215 -39.03 23.73 8.70
C LEU A 215 -39.71 23.26 7.41
N GLU A 216 -39.03 22.43 6.62
CA GLU A 216 -39.57 21.79 5.42
C GLU A 216 -40.54 20.64 5.75
N PHE A 217 -40.33 19.92 6.86
CA PHE A 217 -41.16 18.78 7.30
C PHE A 217 -42.59 19.16 7.77
N LYS A 218 -43.05 20.39 7.53
CA LYS A 218 -44.37 20.87 7.98
C LYS A 218 -45.49 20.38 7.07
N PHE A 219 -46.64 20.08 7.69
CA PHE A 219 -47.87 19.73 6.98
C PHE A 219 -48.48 20.91 6.21
N TRP A 220 -48.30 22.14 6.70
CA TRP A 220 -48.86 23.36 6.10
C TRP A 220 -47.78 24.18 5.41
N TYR A 221 -48.03 24.54 4.15
CA TYR A 221 -47.18 25.46 3.40
C TYR A 221 -47.22 26.86 4.02
N SER A 222 -46.04 27.43 4.26
CA SER A 222 -45.87 28.80 4.73
C SER A 222 -44.70 29.44 3.98
N PRO A 223 -44.92 30.53 3.22
CA PRO A 223 -43.85 31.22 2.49
C PRO A 223 -42.68 31.62 3.40
N THR A 224 -42.99 32.16 4.57
CA THR A 224 -41.99 32.53 5.58
C THR A 224 -41.15 31.34 6.03
N SER A 225 -41.75 30.14 6.12
CA SER A 225 -41.00 28.93 6.48
C SER A 225 -40.01 28.53 5.40
N VAL A 226 -40.38 28.69 4.12
CA VAL A 226 -39.49 28.41 2.98
C VAL A 226 -38.33 29.41 2.95
N ASP A 227 -38.60 30.70 3.15
CA ASP A 227 -37.55 31.73 3.22
C ASP A 227 -36.57 31.44 4.37
N LEU A 228 -37.08 31.08 5.54
CA LEU A 228 -36.25 30.69 6.68
C LEU A 228 -35.43 29.43 6.39
N THR A 229 -36.01 28.42 5.72
CA THR A 229 -35.28 27.22 5.28
C THR A 229 -34.07 27.60 4.44
N TRP A 230 -34.22 28.48 3.45
CA TRP A 230 -33.11 28.94 2.62
C TRP A 230 -32.04 29.71 3.40
N VAL A 231 -32.45 30.55 4.36
CA VAL A 231 -31.51 31.24 5.26
C VAL A 231 -30.67 30.23 6.04
N PHE A 232 -31.29 29.20 6.61
CA PHE A 232 -30.56 28.17 7.36
C PHE A 232 -29.66 27.31 6.47
N VAL A 233 -30.06 27.00 5.23
CA VAL A 233 -29.18 26.34 4.25
C VAL A 233 -27.95 27.21 3.95
N GLY A 234 -28.15 28.50 3.69
CA GLY A 234 -27.07 29.45 3.48
C GLY A 234 -26.12 29.55 4.68
N LEU A 235 -26.66 29.56 5.91
CA LEU A 235 -25.87 29.54 7.14
C LEU A 235 -25.08 28.25 7.32
N ALA A 236 -25.64 27.08 6.94
CA ALA A 236 -24.92 25.82 6.97
C ALA A 236 -23.68 25.84 6.06
N PHE A 237 -23.83 26.32 4.81
CA PHE A 237 -22.70 26.44 3.88
C PHE A 237 -21.69 27.49 4.32
N PHE A 238 -22.16 28.63 4.85
CA PHE A 238 -21.29 29.66 5.42
C PHE A 238 -20.43 29.10 6.56
N SER A 239 -21.02 28.32 7.47
CA SER A 239 -20.28 27.68 8.55
C SER A 239 -19.19 26.72 8.06
N HIS A 240 -19.45 25.93 7.01
CA HIS A 240 -18.44 25.06 6.39
C HIS A 240 -17.32 25.84 5.70
N MET A 241 -17.66 26.93 5.01
CA MET A 241 -16.68 27.84 4.41
C MET A 241 -15.76 28.43 5.49
N MET A 242 -16.33 28.93 6.58
CA MET A 242 -15.57 29.48 7.70
C MET A 242 -14.70 28.43 8.39
N MET A 243 -15.16 27.18 8.50
CA MET A 243 -14.36 26.06 8.97
C MET A 243 -13.18 25.76 8.03
N ALA A 244 -13.38 25.77 6.71
CA ALA A 244 -12.30 25.58 5.73
C ALA A 244 -11.25 26.70 5.81
N LEU A 245 -11.69 27.96 5.92
CA LEU A 245 -10.82 29.11 6.13
C LEU A 245 -10.06 29.02 7.47
N ARG A 246 -10.71 28.51 8.51
CA ARG A 246 -10.06 28.25 9.79
C ARG A 246 -8.98 27.17 9.67
N PHE A 247 -9.23 26.07 8.97
CA PHE A 247 -8.20 25.07 8.71
C PHE A 247 -7.02 25.64 7.92
N LEU A 248 -7.27 26.57 7.00
CA LEU A 248 -6.20 27.29 6.29
C LEU A 248 -5.35 28.15 7.23
N ASP A 249 -5.99 28.87 8.15
CA ASP A 249 -5.33 29.66 9.21
C ASP A 249 -4.51 28.75 10.16
N LEU A 250 -5.05 27.59 10.54
CA LEU A 250 -4.35 26.61 11.38
C LEU A 250 -3.16 25.93 10.69
N ALA A 251 -3.24 25.75 9.38
CA ALA A 251 -2.21 25.10 8.58
C ALA A 251 -1.09 26.08 8.17
N TRP A 252 -1.25 27.37 8.44
CA TRP A 252 -0.27 28.37 8.02
C TRP A 252 1.07 28.16 8.77
N PRO A 253 2.21 28.13 8.06
CA PRO A 253 3.51 27.95 8.68
C PRO A 253 3.91 29.18 9.49
N ASP A 254 4.35 28.98 10.74
CA ASP A 254 4.83 30.07 11.59
C ASP A 254 6.17 30.61 11.03
N THR A 255 6.24 31.89 10.66
CA THR A 255 7.45 32.51 10.09
C THR A 255 8.33 33.23 11.11
N GLU A 256 7.81 33.52 12.31
CA GLU A 256 8.43 34.47 13.26
C GLU A 256 9.22 33.81 14.39
N ARG A 257 9.57 32.52 14.27
CA ARG A 257 10.28 31.83 15.35
C ARG A 257 11.79 32.04 15.23
N GLU A 258 12.36 32.87 16.10
CA GLU A 258 13.80 33.14 16.15
C GLU A 258 14.58 32.12 16.99
N VAL A 259 13.91 31.41 17.91
CA VAL A 259 14.54 30.54 18.91
C VAL A 259 14.13 29.09 18.70
N ASP A 260 15.11 28.18 18.71
CA ASP A 260 14.89 26.75 18.69
C ASP A 260 13.96 26.33 19.83
N MET A 261 13.17 25.27 19.63
CA MET A 261 12.45 24.67 20.75
C MET A 261 13.45 24.25 21.83
N PRO A 262 13.17 24.49 23.13
CA PRO A 262 14.07 24.07 24.19
C PRO A 262 14.18 22.54 24.20
N GLU A 263 15.40 22.05 24.13
CA GLU A 263 15.73 20.63 24.21
C GLU A 263 15.47 20.16 25.66
N GLN A 264 14.32 19.57 25.90
CA GLN A 264 13.97 18.97 27.18
C GLN A 264 13.61 17.52 26.94
N ALA A 265 14.19 16.61 27.73
CA ALA A 265 13.84 15.19 27.67
C ALA A 265 12.32 15.02 27.76
N THR A 266 11.75 14.15 26.91
CA THR A 266 10.30 13.89 26.75
C THR A 266 9.49 14.99 26.08
N ARG A 267 10.05 16.19 25.84
CA ARG A 267 9.39 17.21 25.02
C ARG A 267 9.82 17.09 23.57
N GLN A 268 8.91 17.45 22.68
CA GLN A 268 9.19 17.54 21.26
C GLN A 268 10.12 18.73 21.00
N TRP A 269 11.04 18.55 20.06
CA TRP A 269 12.01 19.56 19.68
C TRP A 269 12.11 19.63 18.15
N TRP A 270 12.36 20.83 17.65
CA TRP A 270 12.69 21.12 16.26
C TRP A 270 13.47 22.45 16.20
N PRO A 271 14.30 22.65 15.17
CA PRO A 271 15.03 23.90 15.00
C PRO A 271 14.11 25.05 14.59
N ALA A 272 14.51 26.28 14.89
CA ALA A 272 13.84 27.53 14.51
C ALA A 272 13.69 27.68 12.99
N SER A 273 14.56 27.03 12.22
CA SER A 273 14.48 27.00 10.76
C SER A 273 13.23 26.28 10.25
N TRP A 274 12.64 25.38 11.04
CA TRP A 274 11.42 24.67 10.65
C TRP A 274 10.19 25.53 10.91
N LYS A 275 9.50 25.88 9.83
CA LYS A 275 8.26 26.67 9.86
C LYS A 275 7.05 25.78 10.16
N VAL A 276 7.05 25.15 11.33
CA VAL A 276 5.97 24.26 11.77
C VAL A 276 4.75 25.11 12.18
N PRO A 277 3.53 24.82 11.71
CA PRO A 277 2.32 25.50 12.18
C PRO A 277 2.11 25.31 13.68
N SER A 278 1.99 26.42 14.43
CA SER A 278 1.84 26.44 15.90
C SER A 278 0.74 25.50 16.42
N ALA A 279 -0.36 25.40 15.67
CA ALA A 279 -1.53 24.59 16.02
C ALA A 279 -1.23 23.09 16.11
N PHE A 280 -0.24 22.61 15.36
CA PHE A 280 0.09 21.18 15.23
C PHE A 280 1.41 20.80 15.90
N THR A 281 1.99 21.73 16.66
CA THR A 281 3.26 21.54 17.36
C THR A 281 3.29 20.29 18.21
N LYS A 282 2.23 20.04 18.99
CA LYS A 282 2.10 18.85 19.84
C LYS A 282 1.80 17.54 19.10
N ALA A 283 1.33 17.63 17.86
CA ALA A 283 1.07 16.47 17.03
C ALA A 283 2.35 15.96 16.33
N LEU A 284 3.44 16.74 16.37
CA LEU A 284 4.70 16.41 15.74
C LEU A 284 5.53 15.47 16.62
N TRP A 285 5.51 14.17 16.32
CA TRP A 285 6.33 13.18 17.03
C TRP A 285 7.73 13.10 16.42
N VAL A 286 8.50 14.16 16.62
CA VAL A 286 9.90 14.25 16.18
C VAL A 286 10.81 13.83 17.32
N LEU A 287 11.59 12.78 17.05
CA LEU A 287 12.73 12.42 17.88
C LEU A 287 13.82 13.45 17.61
N ALA A 288 14.13 14.25 18.63
CA ALA A 288 15.24 15.18 18.56
C ALA A 288 16.53 14.44 18.89
N PRO A 289 17.40 14.19 17.90
CA PRO A 289 18.74 13.71 18.23
C PRO A 289 19.45 14.77 19.08
N PRO A 290 20.19 14.36 20.11
CA PRO A 290 20.89 15.31 20.97
C PRO A 290 21.92 16.10 20.17
N LYS A 291 21.90 17.44 20.30
CA LYS A 291 22.89 18.32 19.62
C LYS A 291 24.31 18.17 20.16
N LYS A 292 24.43 17.68 21.40
CA LYS A 292 25.67 17.31 22.07
C LYS A 292 25.34 16.19 23.05
N LEU A 293 26.26 15.26 23.22
CA LEU A 293 26.15 14.27 24.28
C LEU A 293 26.39 14.96 25.63
N GLU A 294 25.48 14.77 26.59
CA GLU A 294 25.69 15.28 27.94
C GLU A 294 26.95 14.61 28.55
N PRO A 295 27.72 15.30 29.40
CA PRO A 295 28.88 14.70 30.04
C PRO A 295 28.52 13.39 30.77
N GLY A 296 29.07 12.26 30.30
CA GLY A 296 28.81 10.93 30.83
C GLY A 296 27.79 10.09 30.03
N GLN A 297 27.17 10.65 28.99
CA GLN A 297 26.48 9.86 27.97
C GLN A 297 27.50 9.31 26.96
N HIS A 298 27.39 8.02 26.67
CA HIS A 298 28.22 7.34 25.69
C HIS A 298 27.35 6.84 24.55
N ASP A 299 27.78 7.09 23.32
CA ASP A 299 27.20 6.46 22.15
C ASP A 299 27.82 5.06 21.97
N LEU A 300 26.96 4.04 21.90
CA LEU A 300 27.36 2.65 21.73
C LEU A 300 28.17 2.45 20.45
N MET A 301 27.89 3.21 19.39
CA MET A 301 28.63 3.11 18.13
C MET A 301 30.06 3.65 18.28
N HIS A 302 30.22 4.83 18.89
CA HIS A 302 31.56 5.35 19.21
C HIS A 302 32.31 4.44 20.19
N GLU A 303 31.64 3.88 21.21
CA GLU A 303 32.26 2.93 22.13
C GLU A 303 32.75 1.67 21.40
N MET A 304 31.94 1.16 20.46
CA MET A 304 32.32 0.01 19.63
C MET A 304 33.49 0.33 18.70
N ASP A 305 33.55 1.53 18.13
CA ASP A 305 34.67 1.98 17.30
C ASP A 305 35.94 2.21 18.12
N ASP A 306 35.81 2.75 19.33
CA ASP A 306 36.93 2.90 20.27
C ASP A 306 37.46 1.52 20.70
N LEU A 307 36.57 0.55 20.93
CA LEU A 307 36.94 -0.84 21.20
C LEU A 307 37.62 -1.51 20.01
N LYS A 308 37.16 -1.24 18.77
CA LYS A 308 37.81 -1.71 17.54
C LYS A 308 39.20 -1.11 17.37
N ARG A 309 39.37 0.20 17.59
CA ARG A 309 40.66 0.91 17.48
C ARG A 309 41.63 0.55 18.60
N GLY A 310 41.12 0.29 19.81
CA GLY A 310 41.90 -0.02 21.00
C GLY A 310 42.52 -1.42 21.01
N GLY A 311 42.11 -2.31 20.09
CA GLY A 311 42.84 -3.54 19.81
C GLY A 311 43.10 -4.47 20.99
N ALA A 312 42.25 -4.54 22.03
CA ALA A 312 42.12 -5.67 22.96
C ALA A 312 41.25 -5.36 24.19
N SER A 313 40.53 -6.40 24.63
CA SER A 313 39.98 -6.68 25.96
C SER A 313 39.24 -5.57 26.74
N ILE A 314 37.97 -5.85 27.04
CA ILE A 314 37.05 -5.10 27.94
C ILE A 314 37.68 -4.77 29.31
N THR A 315 38.74 -5.46 29.73
CA THR A 315 39.44 -5.18 30.99
C THR A 315 40.24 -3.87 31.01
N ALA A 316 40.57 -3.27 29.86
CA ALA A 316 41.36 -2.02 29.83
C ALA A 316 40.53 -0.73 29.96
N CYS A 317 39.19 -0.77 29.83
CA CYS A 317 38.35 0.42 29.95
C CYS A 317 38.11 0.89 31.40
N ARG A 318 38.55 0.14 32.41
CA ARG A 318 38.37 0.54 33.82
C ARG A 318 39.54 1.39 34.30
N ARG A 319 39.33 2.71 34.29
CA ARG A 319 40.16 3.81 34.83
C ARG A 319 41.36 4.23 33.98
N ARG A 320 41.08 4.97 32.90
CA ARG A 320 41.92 6.16 32.60
C ARG A 320 41.63 7.21 33.68
N ARG A 321 42.26 7.03 34.85
CA ARG A 321 42.42 8.10 35.85
C ARG A 321 43.14 9.22 35.10
N ALA A 322 42.50 10.39 34.97
CA ALA A 322 43.08 11.56 34.32
C ALA A 322 44.53 11.72 34.81
N LYS A 323 45.50 11.40 33.96
CA LYS A 323 46.90 11.75 34.23
C LYS A 323 46.92 13.27 34.19
N PRO A 324 47.41 13.95 35.25
CA PRO A 324 47.58 15.38 35.22
C PRO A 324 48.39 15.73 33.98
N SER A 325 47.97 16.78 33.30
CA SER A 325 48.61 17.33 32.12
C SER A 325 50.04 17.74 32.44
N ASP A 326 50.96 16.78 32.39
CA ASP A 326 52.38 17.08 32.33
C ASP A 326 52.60 17.79 31.00
N ALA A 327 52.92 19.07 31.11
CA ALA A 327 53.33 19.93 30.02
C ALA A 327 54.34 19.17 29.15
N LYS A 328 53.89 18.68 27.99
CA LYS A 328 54.75 18.26 26.90
C LYS A 328 55.52 19.50 26.47
N LYS A 329 56.66 19.74 27.13
CA LYS A 329 57.76 20.52 26.57
C LYS A 329 58.02 19.94 25.19
N GLY A 330 57.68 20.71 24.16
CA GLY A 330 57.93 20.35 22.78
C GLY A 330 59.41 20.05 22.62
N SER A 331 59.77 18.77 22.53
CA SER A 331 60.96 18.40 21.80
C SER A 331 60.60 18.62 20.34
N GLN A 332 60.84 19.84 19.86
CA GLN A 332 60.97 20.12 18.44
C GLN A 332 62.04 19.15 17.94
N GLY A 333 61.60 18.00 17.44
CA GLY A 333 62.47 17.04 16.78
C GLY A 333 63.07 17.80 15.60
N TRP A 334 64.37 18.05 15.64
CA TRP A 334 65.08 18.73 14.59
C TRP A 334 64.80 17.98 13.29
N ALA A 335 64.16 18.65 12.34
CA ALA A 335 63.83 18.07 11.05
C ALA A 335 65.13 17.57 10.41
N SER A 336 65.24 16.26 10.19
CA SER A 336 66.40 15.72 9.49
C SER A 336 66.38 16.25 8.05
N PRO A 337 67.54 16.44 7.39
CA PRO A 337 67.59 16.87 5.99
C PRO A 337 66.71 15.99 5.08
N GLN A 338 66.66 14.68 5.34
CA GLN A 338 65.79 13.74 4.64
C GLN A 338 64.29 14.07 4.79
N SER A 339 63.85 14.49 5.98
CA SER A 339 62.45 14.89 6.19
C SER A 339 62.07 16.15 5.42
N LEU A 340 63.01 17.10 5.27
CA LEU A 340 62.81 18.30 4.46
C LEU A 340 62.76 17.97 2.97
N PHE A 341 63.61 17.07 2.48
CA PHE A 341 63.51 16.57 1.10
C PHE A 341 62.17 15.87 0.83
N GLN A 342 61.69 15.06 1.77
CA GLN A 342 60.36 14.44 1.65
C GLN A 342 59.23 15.47 1.68
N GLN A 343 59.33 16.53 2.48
CA GLN A 343 58.36 17.61 2.50
C GLN A 343 58.38 18.40 1.18
N CYS A 344 59.57 18.74 0.65
CA CYS A 344 59.71 19.35 -0.67
C CYS A 344 59.04 18.51 -1.76
N MET A 345 59.24 17.19 -1.78
CA MET A 345 58.62 16.28 -2.76
C MET A 345 57.10 16.27 -2.68
N ARG A 346 56.52 16.37 -1.47
CA ARG A 346 55.06 16.45 -1.29
C ARG A 346 54.51 17.77 -1.84
N VAL A 347 55.17 18.88 -1.53
CA VAL A 347 54.80 20.22 -2.01
C VAL A 347 54.94 20.31 -3.54
N ASP A 348 55.98 19.73 -4.14
CA ASP A 348 56.20 19.70 -5.59
C ASP A 348 55.08 18.95 -6.32
N ARG A 349 54.63 17.82 -5.76
CA ARG A 349 53.50 17.05 -6.28
C ARG A 349 52.20 17.85 -6.22
N ALA A 350 51.96 18.59 -5.13
CA ALA A 350 50.77 19.41 -4.98
C ALA A 350 50.75 20.58 -5.99
N PHE A 351 51.87 21.28 -6.18
CA PHE A 351 51.98 22.31 -7.21
C PHE A 351 51.80 21.74 -8.62
N THR A 352 52.39 20.57 -8.92
CA THR A 352 52.21 19.90 -10.22
C THR A 352 50.74 19.60 -10.51
N GLN A 353 49.96 19.21 -9.50
CA GLN A 353 48.51 19.01 -9.65
C GLN A 353 47.75 20.31 -9.86
N LEU A 354 48.08 21.37 -9.12
CA LEU A 354 47.41 22.67 -9.22
C LEU A 354 47.74 23.45 -10.50
N PHE A 355 48.97 23.31 -11.03
CA PHE A 355 49.41 23.89 -12.30
C PHE A 355 49.04 23.04 -13.53
N ASN A 356 48.36 21.91 -13.34
CA ASN A 356 47.77 21.18 -14.47
C ASN A 356 46.77 22.11 -15.17
N ALA A 357 46.87 22.23 -16.51
CA ALA A 357 46.05 23.14 -17.31
C ALA A 357 44.55 23.04 -17.03
N ASN A 358 44.05 21.84 -16.74
CA ASN A 358 42.63 21.61 -16.44
C ASN A 358 42.21 22.23 -15.10
N VAL A 359 43.08 22.21 -14.09
CA VAL A 359 42.80 22.81 -12.77
C VAL A 359 43.08 24.31 -12.84
N TRP A 360 44.21 24.70 -13.42
CA TRP A 360 44.65 26.09 -13.50
C TRP A 360 43.60 27.01 -14.13
N ASN A 361 43.01 26.60 -15.26
CA ASN A 361 42.03 27.40 -15.99
C ASN A 361 40.68 27.53 -15.24
N THR A 362 40.42 26.70 -14.24
CA THR A 362 39.19 26.77 -13.42
C THR A 362 39.33 27.69 -12.21
N LEU A 363 40.55 28.14 -11.89
CA LEU A 363 40.81 28.99 -10.74
C LEU A 363 40.52 30.46 -11.05
N ALA A 364 39.97 31.17 -10.07
CA ALA A 364 39.83 32.62 -10.14
C ALA A 364 41.21 33.27 -10.27
N GLU A 365 41.31 34.35 -11.04
CA GLU A 365 42.57 35.07 -11.32
C GLU A 365 43.31 35.50 -10.03
N ARG A 366 42.57 35.87 -8.98
CA ARG A 366 43.15 36.19 -7.67
C ARG A 366 43.84 34.98 -7.03
N THR A 367 43.27 33.79 -7.16
CA THR A 367 43.83 32.54 -6.63
C THR A 367 45.02 32.08 -7.46
N GLN A 368 45.00 32.28 -8.78
CA GLN A 368 46.15 32.05 -9.65
C GLN A 368 47.34 32.91 -9.25
N HIS A 369 47.13 34.20 -8.99
CA HIS A 369 48.18 35.10 -8.49
C HIS A 369 48.76 34.64 -7.15
N GLN A 370 47.91 34.24 -6.20
CA GLN A 370 48.35 33.69 -4.91
C GLN A 370 49.17 32.40 -5.08
N LEU A 371 48.78 31.54 -6.03
CA LEU A 371 49.52 30.30 -6.29
C LEU A 371 50.90 30.56 -6.88
N HIS A 372 51.03 31.55 -7.77
CA HIS A 372 52.31 31.96 -8.33
C HIS A 372 53.24 32.55 -7.27
N GLU A 373 52.72 33.36 -6.34
CA GLU A 373 53.48 33.92 -5.22
C GLU A 373 54.01 32.80 -4.30
N LEU A 374 53.13 31.87 -3.88
CA LEU A 374 53.50 30.71 -3.08
C LEU A 374 54.52 29.80 -3.78
N TYR A 375 54.41 29.65 -5.10
CA TYR A 375 55.38 28.86 -5.88
C TYR A 375 56.76 29.53 -5.90
N GLY A 376 56.81 30.86 -5.98
CA GLY A 376 58.05 31.63 -5.86
C GLY A 376 58.72 31.46 -4.49
N GLU A 377 57.94 31.54 -3.40
CA GLU A 377 58.43 31.27 -2.05
C GLU A 377 58.96 29.84 -1.90
N TYR A 378 58.24 28.85 -2.45
CA TYR A 378 58.65 27.45 -2.44
C TYR A 378 59.95 27.22 -3.20
N GLN A 379 60.14 27.81 -4.38
CA GLN A 379 61.38 27.66 -5.15
C GLN A 379 62.60 28.20 -4.37
N ASN A 380 62.43 29.32 -3.66
CA ASN A 380 63.48 29.86 -2.80
C ASN A 380 63.80 28.92 -1.63
N ALA A 381 62.78 28.32 -0.99
CA ALA A 381 62.97 27.33 0.07
C ALA A 381 63.64 26.04 -0.44
N ARG A 382 63.26 25.59 -1.64
CA ARG A 382 63.82 24.39 -2.29
C ARG A 382 65.30 24.55 -2.60
N VAL A 383 65.71 25.68 -3.17
CA VAL A 383 67.14 25.96 -3.44
C VAL A 383 67.97 25.94 -2.15
N GLN A 384 67.40 26.40 -1.02
CA GLN A 384 68.09 26.32 0.27
C GLN A 384 68.20 24.87 0.79
N VAL A 385 67.20 24.02 0.55
CA VAL A 385 67.26 22.58 0.87
C VAL A 385 68.30 21.86 0.01
N ASP A 386 68.35 22.16 -1.30
CA ASP A 386 69.29 21.53 -2.24
C ASP A 386 70.76 21.92 -1.96
N GLN A 387 71.00 23.07 -1.30
CA GLN A 387 72.33 23.50 -0.88
C GLN A 387 72.82 22.85 0.43
N LEU A 388 71.98 22.05 1.10
CA LEU A 388 72.40 21.36 2.32
C LEU A 388 73.41 20.26 1.98
N PRO A 389 74.61 20.26 2.59
CA PRO A 389 75.64 19.28 2.28
C PRO A 389 75.21 17.87 2.70
N GLU A 390 75.14 16.95 1.74
CA GLU A 390 74.90 15.54 2.00
C GLU A 390 75.99 14.97 2.91
N GLY A 391 75.64 14.66 4.16
CA GLY A 391 76.48 13.85 5.06
C GLY A 391 77.16 14.55 6.24
N LYS A 392 76.86 15.82 6.56
CA LYS A 392 77.33 16.44 7.81
C LYS A 392 76.18 16.67 8.79
N THR A 393 76.24 16.02 9.95
CA THR A 393 75.23 16.00 11.01
C THR A 393 75.32 17.16 12.01
N GLU A 394 76.10 18.21 11.72
CA GLU A 394 76.12 19.38 12.59
C GLU A 394 74.81 20.19 12.47
N PRO A 395 74.19 20.56 13.60
CA PRO A 395 72.94 21.30 13.62
C PRO A 395 73.15 22.71 13.07
N GLN A 396 72.88 22.89 11.78
CA GLN A 396 72.84 24.21 11.17
C GLN A 396 71.60 24.95 11.67
N SER A 397 71.81 26.11 12.30
CA SER A 397 70.77 26.99 12.84
C SER A 397 69.75 27.48 11.80
N GLY A 398 69.99 27.28 10.49
CA GLY A 398 69.08 27.62 9.40
C GLY A 398 67.98 26.59 9.11
N LEU A 399 68.13 25.32 9.52
CA LEU A 399 67.19 24.24 9.18
C LEU A 399 65.77 24.49 9.71
N GLY A 400 65.65 25.11 10.89
CA GLY A 400 64.35 25.42 11.49
C GLY A 400 63.54 26.45 10.70
N LEU A 401 64.20 27.45 10.12
CA LEU A 401 63.53 28.48 9.31
C LEU A 401 63.00 27.92 7.99
N ILE A 402 63.77 27.00 7.38
CA ILE A 402 63.35 26.31 6.15
C ILE A 402 62.15 25.39 6.42
N ALA A 403 62.19 24.65 7.54
CA ALA A 403 61.10 23.76 7.94
C ALA A 403 59.78 24.53 8.20
N ASP A 404 59.87 25.69 8.87
CA ASP A 404 58.72 26.54 9.17
C ASP A 404 58.13 27.15 7.88
N SER A 405 59.00 27.62 6.97
CA SER A 405 58.59 28.13 5.66
C SER A 405 57.87 27.06 4.83
N LEU A 406 58.40 25.83 4.76
CA LEU A 406 57.77 24.74 4.02
C LEU A 406 56.42 24.33 4.62
N SER A 407 56.31 24.31 5.95
CA SER A 407 55.06 23.97 6.64
C SER A 407 53.98 25.04 6.43
N ARG A 408 54.36 26.32 6.38
CA ARG A 408 53.46 27.43 6.06
C ARG A 408 52.97 27.38 4.60
N ILE A 409 53.86 27.02 3.67
CA ILE A 409 53.50 26.82 2.25
C ILE A 409 52.54 25.62 2.11
N GLU A 410 52.82 24.50 2.78
CA GLU A 410 51.98 23.30 2.76
C GLU A 410 50.56 23.61 3.28
N GLY A 411 50.42 24.32 4.40
CA GLY A 411 49.12 24.74 4.92
C GLY A 411 48.36 25.70 3.99
N SER A 412 49.07 26.60 3.31
CA SER A 412 48.47 27.52 2.33
C SER A 412 47.98 26.80 1.08
N ILE A 413 48.72 25.78 0.62
CA ILE A 413 48.33 24.92 -0.50
C ILE A 413 47.09 24.09 -0.16
N GLU A 414 47.00 23.56 1.06
CA GLU A 414 45.81 22.82 1.52
C GLU A 414 44.56 23.70 1.54
N GLU A 415 44.69 24.95 2.01
CA GLU A 415 43.59 25.91 2.00
C GLU A 415 43.10 26.21 0.58
N VAL A 416 44.03 26.43 -0.37
CA VAL A 416 43.69 26.65 -1.78
C VAL A 416 43.04 25.39 -2.37
N THR A 417 43.61 24.21 -2.11
CA THR A 417 43.10 22.92 -2.62
C THR A 417 41.68 22.64 -2.12
N ALA A 418 41.37 22.98 -0.86
CA ALA A 418 40.02 22.87 -0.30
C ALA A 418 39.02 23.80 -1.03
N LYS A 419 39.42 25.03 -1.36
CA LYS A 419 38.63 25.96 -2.18
C LYS A 419 38.41 25.42 -3.59
N CYS A 420 39.42 24.80 -4.21
CA CYS A 420 39.32 24.20 -5.55
C CYS A 420 38.35 23.02 -5.61
N ARG A 421 38.37 22.12 -4.61
CA ARG A 421 37.44 20.97 -4.57
C ARG A 421 35.98 21.42 -4.54
N GLY A 422 35.67 22.52 -3.84
CA GLY A 422 34.33 23.11 -3.86
C GLY A 422 33.91 23.62 -5.24
N ALA A 423 34.84 24.21 -6.01
CA ALA A 423 34.56 24.71 -7.36
C ALA A 423 34.41 23.58 -8.39
N VAL A 424 35.28 22.57 -8.35
CA VAL A 424 35.25 21.44 -9.30
C VAL A 424 34.04 20.53 -9.07
N ALA A 425 33.64 20.32 -7.81
CA ALA A 425 32.41 19.58 -7.48
C ALA A 425 31.14 20.29 -7.98
N ASN A 426 31.19 21.61 -8.15
CA ASN A 426 30.10 22.39 -8.74
C ASN A 426 30.14 22.37 -10.28
N ALA A 427 31.32 22.39 -10.89
CA ALA A 427 31.47 22.40 -12.35
C ALA A 427 31.22 21.02 -13.01
N THR A 428 31.54 19.92 -12.34
CA THR A 428 31.38 18.55 -12.88
C THR A 428 29.94 18.03 -12.84
N ASN A 429 29.01 18.75 -12.20
CA ASN A 429 27.59 18.41 -12.22
C ASN A 429 26.84 18.96 -13.45
N ASP A 430 27.44 19.86 -14.23
CA ASP A 430 26.76 20.48 -15.37
C ASP A 430 27.14 19.91 -16.75
N GLU A 431 28.22 19.14 -16.90
CA GLU A 431 28.63 18.59 -18.20
C GLU A 431 28.99 17.10 -18.16
N GLY A 432 28.01 16.25 -18.54
CA GLY A 432 28.30 15.06 -19.35
C GLY A 432 28.62 13.74 -18.64
N ALA A 433 27.61 13.08 -18.09
CA ALA A 433 27.54 11.62 -18.14
C ALA A 433 26.08 11.16 -18.27
N PHE A 434 25.77 10.52 -19.40
CA PHE A 434 24.52 9.80 -19.68
C PHE A 434 24.41 8.59 -18.73
N THR A 435 24.08 8.82 -17.45
CA THR A 435 23.73 7.77 -16.50
C THR A 435 22.35 8.04 -15.96
N GLY A 436 21.30 7.69 -16.72
CA GLY A 436 19.93 7.42 -16.24
C GLY A 436 19.39 8.30 -15.11
N GLY A 437 19.75 9.58 -15.08
CA GLY A 437 19.29 10.53 -14.08
C GLY A 437 17.84 10.76 -14.35
N SER A 438 16.99 10.13 -13.54
CA SER A 438 15.55 10.36 -13.52
C SER A 438 15.29 11.87 -13.69
N PRO A 439 14.37 12.29 -14.59
CA PRO A 439 14.06 13.69 -14.85
C PRO A 439 13.54 14.47 -13.62
N PHE A 440 13.51 13.83 -12.45
CA PHE A 440 13.17 14.41 -11.16
C PHE A 440 14.38 14.92 -10.34
N SER A 441 15.64 14.66 -10.74
CA SER A 441 16.80 15.17 -9.97
C SER A 441 16.92 16.70 -10.02
N GLU A 442 16.61 17.31 -11.17
CA GLU A 442 16.62 18.76 -11.35
C GLU A 442 15.47 19.46 -10.58
N PHE A 443 14.39 18.73 -10.30
CA PHE A 443 13.31 19.22 -9.43
C PHE A 443 13.72 19.29 -7.96
N SER A 444 14.70 18.48 -7.53
CA SER A 444 15.15 18.39 -6.13
C SER A 444 15.99 19.59 -5.70
N SER A 445 16.82 20.15 -6.59
CA SER A 445 17.79 21.20 -6.22
C SER A 445 17.22 22.62 -6.21
N LYS A 446 16.10 22.88 -6.90
CA LYS A 446 15.53 24.24 -7.06
C LYS A 446 14.21 24.50 -6.34
N ARG A 447 13.45 23.49 -5.91
CA ARG A 447 12.25 23.73 -5.10
C ARG A 447 12.61 23.67 -3.62
N LYS A 448 12.61 24.85 -2.98
CA LYS A 448 12.51 24.97 -1.52
C LYS A 448 11.42 24.01 -1.02
N SER A 449 11.64 23.37 0.12
CA SER A 449 10.83 22.32 0.74
C SER A 449 9.33 22.65 0.97
N ASP A 450 8.84 23.79 0.50
CA ASP A 450 7.47 24.30 0.68
C ASP A 450 6.38 23.56 -0.12
N LEU A 451 6.70 22.53 -0.92
CA LEU A 451 5.72 21.82 -1.75
C LEU A 451 4.52 21.26 -0.95
N PRO A 452 4.70 20.56 0.19
CA PRO A 452 3.58 19.99 0.94
C PRO A 452 2.62 21.06 1.46
N TRP A 453 3.17 22.19 1.91
CA TRP A 453 2.38 23.36 2.30
C TRP A 453 1.57 23.90 1.13
N GLN A 454 2.21 24.11 -0.03
CA GLN A 454 1.53 24.64 -1.22
C GLN A 454 0.37 23.76 -1.67
N VAL A 455 0.55 22.44 -1.67
CA VAL A 455 -0.50 21.47 -2.01
C VAL A 455 -1.66 21.56 -1.00
N THR A 456 -1.35 21.58 0.30
CA THR A 456 -2.37 21.67 1.36
C THR A 456 -3.14 23.00 1.29
N ARG A 457 -2.44 24.11 1.06
CA ARG A 457 -3.01 25.43 0.86
C ARG A 457 -3.99 25.46 -0.31
N VAL A 458 -3.59 24.93 -1.48
CA VAL A 458 -4.45 24.87 -2.66
C VAL A 458 -5.67 24.00 -2.39
N ALA A 459 -5.52 22.84 -1.72
CA ALA A 459 -6.64 21.98 -1.36
C ALA A 459 -7.65 22.68 -0.45
N LEU A 460 -7.17 23.33 0.63
CA LEU A 460 -8.03 24.05 1.57
C LEU A 460 -8.71 25.27 0.94
N LEU A 461 -8.00 26.02 0.09
CA LEU A 461 -8.59 27.13 -0.68
C LEU A 461 -9.65 26.66 -1.68
N THR A 462 -9.40 25.53 -2.36
CA THR A 462 -10.36 24.93 -3.28
C THR A 462 -11.63 24.53 -2.54
N MET A 463 -11.51 23.96 -1.35
CA MET A 463 -12.66 23.61 -0.51
C MET A 463 -13.42 24.85 -0.02
N ALA A 464 -12.72 25.90 0.43
CA ALA A 464 -13.36 27.17 0.81
C ALA A 464 -14.10 27.80 -0.38
N PHE A 465 -13.49 27.79 -1.57
CA PHE A 465 -14.12 28.26 -2.80
C PHE A 465 -15.33 27.43 -3.21
N GLN A 466 -15.27 26.10 -3.07
CA GLN A 466 -16.40 25.22 -3.33
C GLN A 466 -17.59 25.57 -2.42
N TRP A 467 -17.37 25.82 -1.13
CA TRP A 467 -18.45 26.26 -0.25
C TRP A 467 -18.99 27.65 -0.59
N LEU A 468 -18.12 28.58 -0.97
CA LEU A 468 -18.55 29.89 -1.47
C LEU A 468 -19.41 29.76 -2.73
N PHE A 469 -19.03 28.89 -3.65
CA PHE A 469 -19.81 28.57 -4.84
C PHE A 469 -21.18 27.99 -4.47
N MET A 470 -21.25 27.08 -3.50
CA MET A 470 -22.53 26.54 -3.01
C MET A 470 -23.43 27.63 -2.42
N ILE A 471 -22.87 28.60 -1.67
CA ILE A 471 -23.63 29.75 -1.15
C ILE A 471 -24.20 30.59 -2.31
N ALA A 472 -23.38 30.90 -3.32
CA ALA A 472 -23.81 31.66 -4.48
C ALA A 472 -24.88 30.93 -5.30
N ALA A 473 -24.72 29.63 -5.52
CA ALA A 473 -25.70 28.79 -6.20
C ALA A 473 -27.02 28.74 -5.42
N THR A 474 -26.97 28.58 -4.10
CA THR A 474 -28.15 28.59 -3.22
C THR A 474 -28.87 29.93 -3.28
N ALA A 475 -28.14 31.06 -3.29
CA ALA A 475 -28.74 32.38 -3.43
C ALA A 475 -29.44 32.54 -4.79
N ALA A 476 -28.83 32.04 -5.87
CA ALA A 476 -29.45 32.04 -7.19
C ALA A 476 -30.71 31.16 -7.24
N GLU A 477 -30.67 29.94 -6.68
CA GLU A 477 -31.85 29.07 -6.59
C GLU A 477 -32.97 29.70 -5.76
N ALA A 478 -32.64 30.36 -4.64
CA ALA A 478 -33.61 31.09 -3.84
C ALA A 478 -34.29 32.23 -4.64
N THR A 479 -33.57 32.90 -5.55
CA THR A 479 -34.15 33.92 -6.43
C THR A 479 -34.95 33.36 -7.60
N MET A 480 -34.59 32.18 -8.10
CA MET A 480 -35.29 31.51 -9.21
C MET A 480 -36.59 30.81 -8.76
N GLY A 481 -36.73 30.54 -7.47
CA GLY A 481 -37.93 29.93 -6.90
C GLY A 481 -38.02 28.43 -7.21
N PRO A 482 -39.11 27.93 -7.84
CA PRO A 482 -39.30 26.50 -8.08
C PRO A 482 -38.36 25.91 -9.15
N GLU A 483 -37.69 26.76 -9.94
CA GLU A 483 -36.73 26.33 -10.95
C GLU A 483 -35.35 26.14 -10.31
N SER A 484 -34.86 24.90 -10.27
CA SER A 484 -33.50 24.60 -9.80
C SER A 484 -32.49 24.70 -10.95
N LEU A 485 -31.32 25.29 -10.66
CA LEU A 485 -30.22 25.44 -11.60
C LEU A 485 -29.60 24.11 -12.01
N LEU A 486 -29.64 23.12 -11.12
CA LEU A 486 -29.08 21.79 -11.32
C LEU A 486 -30.15 20.76 -11.05
N LYS A 487 -30.58 20.04 -12.09
CA LYS A 487 -31.42 18.84 -11.90
C LYS A 487 -30.63 17.85 -11.04
N PRO A 488 -31.16 17.40 -9.88
CA PRO A 488 -30.42 16.52 -9.00
C PRO A 488 -30.04 15.23 -9.76
N PRO A 489 -28.75 14.86 -9.79
CA PRO A 489 -28.32 13.64 -10.46
C PRO A 489 -28.90 12.42 -9.73
N GLY A 490 -29.56 11.52 -10.46
CA GLY A 490 -29.96 10.21 -9.95
C GLY A 490 -31.44 10.00 -9.60
N GLU A 491 -32.30 11.01 -9.62
CA GLU A 491 -33.74 10.77 -9.47
C GLU A 491 -34.31 10.11 -10.73
N PRO A 492 -35.05 8.99 -10.65
CA PRO A 492 -35.70 8.41 -11.81
C PRO A 492 -36.80 9.33 -12.38
N PRO A 493 -37.05 9.37 -13.71
CA PRO A 493 -37.93 10.33 -14.37
C PRO A 493 -39.34 10.48 -13.77
N TRP A 494 -39.90 9.45 -13.15
CA TRP A 494 -41.27 9.45 -12.62
C TRP A 494 -41.40 10.06 -11.22
N ILE A 495 -40.31 10.18 -10.45
CA ILE A 495 -40.29 10.91 -9.16
C ILE A 495 -40.07 12.41 -9.38
N ARG A 496 -39.40 12.78 -10.49
CA ARG A 496 -39.06 14.17 -10.86
C ARG A 496 -40.28 15.08 -11.01
N ASP A 497 -41.43 14.51 -11.38
CA ASP A 497 -42.65 15.26 -11.70
C ASP A 497 -43.42 15.76 -10.47
N VAL A 498 -43.01 15.38 -9.25
CA VAL A 498 -43.73 15.80 -8.03
C VAL A 498 -43.44 17.26 -7.67
N LYS A 499 -42.22 17.76 -7.92
CA LYS A 499 -41.83 19.16 -7.64
C LYS A 499 -42.35 20.16 -8.67
N THR A 500 -42.58 19.72 -9.91
CA THR A 500 -43.10 20.55 -11.02
C THR A 500 -44.60 20.41 -11.26
N ARG A 501 -45.29 19.51 -10.54
CA ARG A 501 -46.75 19.40 -10.63
C ARG A 501 -47.41 20.64 -10.05
N HIS A 502 -47.98 21.46 -10.92
CA HIS A 502 -48.91 22.51 -10.54
C HIS A 502 -49.98 21.92 -9.62
N TRP A 503 -50.17 22.56 -8.47
CA TRP A 503 -51.23 22.23 -7.52
C TRP A 503 -52.57 22.23 -8.25
N LYS A 504 -53.16 21.04 -8.46
CA LYS A 504 -54.54 20.88 -8.92
C LYS A 504 -55.35 20.37 -7.73
N PRO A 505 -56.46 21.03 -7.35
CA PRO A 505 -57.31 20.64 -6.22
C PRO A 505 -57.76 19.17 -6.21
N ALA A 506 -57.76 18.52 -7.38
CA ALA A 506 -58.19 17.13 -7.56
C ALA A 506 -57.10 16.06 -7.26
N MET A 507 -55.84 16.44 -7.04
CA MET A 507 -54.72 15.47 -6.91
C MET A 507 -54.07 15.43 -5.52
N VAL A 508 -54.60 16.15 -4.54
CA VAL A 508 -54.24 15.90 -3.14
C VAL A 508 -55.03 14.68 -2.70
N HIS A 509 -54.36 13.54 -2.48
CA HIS A 509 -54.94 12.41 -1.76
C HIS A 509 -55.21 12.86 -0.32
N LEU A 510 -56.35 13.50 -0.11
CA LEU A 510 -56.97 13.60 1.20
C LEU A 510 -57.37 12.16 1.55
N SER A 511 -56.83 11.63 2.64
CA SER A 511 -57.16 10.30 3.19
C SER A 511 -58.64 10.13 3.57
N SER A 512 -59.50 11.09 3.23
CA SER A 512 -60.94 11.05 3.41
C SER A 512 -61.71 10.49 2.22
N ASN A 513 -61.09 10.34 1.04
CA ASN A 513 -61.75 9.70 -0.10
C ASN A 513 -61.39 8.21 -0.14
N ASN A 514 -62.39 7.38 0.14
CA ASN A 514 -62.35 5.91 0.30
C ASN A 514 -61.96 5.10 -0.96
N THR A 515 -61.24 5.71 -1.89
CA THR A 515 -60.77 5.07 -3.13
C THR A 515 -59.27 5.27 -3.24
N VAL A 516 -58.52 4.43 -2.52
CA VAL A 516 -57.10 4.24 -2.80
C VAL A 516 -57.00 3.51 -4.14
N PRO A 517 -56.20 3.98 -5.11
CA PRO A 517 -55.92 3.23 -6.33
C PRO A 517 -55.36 1.85 -5.95
N SER A 518 -55.84 0.79 -6.59
CA SER A 518 -55.50 -0.62 -6.33
C SER A 518 -54.00 -0.95 -6.36
N ASP A 519 -53.21 -0.03 -6.85
CA ASP A 519 -51.81 -0.09 -7.18
C ASP A 519 -50.93 0.70 -6.18
N TYR A 520 -51.54 1.32 -5.16
CA TYR A 520 -50.86 2.13 -4.15
C TYR A 520 -50.56 1.35 -2.85
N ALA A 521 -49.63 0.39 -2.92
CA ALA A 521 -49.36 -0.60 -1.86
C ALA A 521 -48.46 -0.13 -0.68
N LEU A 522 -48.31 1.17 -0.42
CA LEU A 522 -47.43 1.66 0.66
C LEU A 522 -48.08 1.60 2.05
N PHE A 523 -49.41 1.42 2.13
CA PHE A 523 -50.18 1.43 3.37
C PHE A 523 -51.05 0.19 3.60
N ASP A 524 -50.94 -0.84 2.76
CA ASP A 524 -51.59 -2.12 3.05
C ASP A 524 -50.82 -2.82 4.18
N PRO A 525 -51.39 -2.96 5.39
CA PRO A 525 -50.75 -3.75 6.42
C PRO A 525 -50.63 -5.20 5.92
N PRO A 526 -49.53 -5.91 6.21
CA PRO A 526 -49.40 -7.30 5.83
C PRO A 526 -50.58 -8.07 6.43
N VAL A 527 -51.43 -8.63 5.56
CA VAL A 527 -52.57 -9.45 5.95
C VAL A 527 -52.03 -10.56 6.85
N ALA A 528 -52.33 -10.47 8.15
CA ALA A 528 -51.99 -11.49 9.12
C ALA A 528 -52.59 -12.81 8.62
N ARG A 529 -51.74 -13.79 8.29
CA ARG A 529 -52.19 -15.14 7.96
C ARG A 529 -52.99 -15.65 9.15
N PRO A 530 -54.26 -16.04 8.98
CA PRO A 530 -55.00 -16.67 10.06
C PRO A 530 -54.29 -17.98 10.46
N PRO A 531 -54.31 -18.34 11.75
CA PRO A 531 -53.58 -19.50 12.24
C PRO A 531 -54.13 -20.78 11.60
N LEU A 532 -53.21 -21.63 11.15
CA LEU A 532 -53.45 -23.00 10.70
C LEU A 532 -54.21 -23.78 11.79
N LEU A 533 -55.54 -23.85 11.65
CA LEU A 533 -56.39 -24.72 12.44
C LEU A 533 -56.47 -26.08 11.75
N LYS A 534 -55.87 -27.05 12.44
CA LYS A 534 -56.15 -28.49 12.49
C LYS A 534 -57.00 -29.10 11.37
N SER A 535 -56.35 -30.00 10.63
CA SER A 535 -56.99 -31.11 9.92
C SER A 535 -57.93 -31.90 10.85
N PRO A 536 -59.10 -32.31 10.36
CA PRO A 536 -59.67 -33.59 10.74
C PRO A 536 -59.91 -34.49 9.52
N GLU A 537 -59.59 -35.74 9.76
CA GLU A 537 -59.87 -36.92 8.97
C GLU A 537 -61.39 -37.16 8.82
N GLY A 538 -61.78 -37.79 7.71
CA GLY A 538 -62.73 -38.90 7.74
C GLY A 538 -64.21 -38.63 7.41
N HIS A 539 -64.74 -39.47 6.51
CA HIS A 539 -66.15 -39.76 6.18
C HIS A 539 -66.87 -38.68 5.34
N GLY A 540 -67.69 -38.97 4.33
CA GLY A 540 -68.30 -40.21 3.85
C GLY A 540 -69.72 -39.88 3.34
N SER A 541 -69.99 -40.20 2.07
CA SER A 541 -71.29 -40.52 1.40
C SER A 541 -72.54 -39.62 1.48
N GLU A 542 -73.26 -39.59 0.33
CA GLU A 542 -74.71 -39.35 0.12
C GLU A 542 -75.24 -37.92 0.34
N GLY A 543 -76.18 -37.33 -0.43
CA GLY A 543 -76.99 -37.68 -1.61
C GLY A 543 -77.73 -36.38 -2.03
N THR A 544 -77.96 -36.11 -3.33
CA THR A 544 -79.24 -36.26 -4.07
C THR A 544 -80.26 -35.08 -4.05
N HIS A 545 -80.82 -34.81 -5.25
CA HIS A 545 -82.10 -34.15 -5.65
C HIS A 545 -82.18 -32.59 -5.70
N ASP A 546 -82.32 -32.00 -6.90
CA ASP A 546 -83.56 -31.60 -7.64
C ASP A 546 -84.09 -30.22 -7.17
N ALA A 547 -84.82 -29.36 -7.88
CA ALA A 547 -85.18 -29.04 -9.27
C ALA A 547 -86.03 -27.74 -9.17
N ASP A 548 -86.33 -27.09 -10.30
CA ASP A 548 -87.32 -25.99 -10.50
C ASP A 548 -86.95 -24.59 -9.98
N GLY A 549 -87.25 -23.46 -10.63
CA GLY A 549 -88.10 -23.14 -11.78
C GLY A 549 -88.58 -21.67 -11.67
N HIS A 550 -89.00 -21.07 -12.80
CA HIS A 550 -89.61 -19.72 -13.00
C HIS A 550 -88.62 -18.53 -13.22
N GLY A 551 -88.74 -17.65 -14.22
CA GLY A 551 -89.72 -17.46 -15.29
C GLY A 551 -90.19 -16.00 -15.41
N SER A 552 -89.91 -15.37 -16.57
CA SER A 552 -90.59 -14.16 -17.14
C SER A 552 -90.22 -12.79 -16.52
N ALA A 553 -90.14 -11.64 -17.21
CA ALA A 553 -90.56 -11.23 -18.55
C ALA A 553 -89.77 -9.97 -19.01
N ALA A 554 -89.63 -9.79 -20.33
CA ALA A 554 -89.29 -8.53 -21.01
C ALA A 554 -90.58 -7.66 -21.19
N PRO A 555 -90.57 -6.42 -21.77
CA PRO A 555 -90.24 -6.23 -23.19
C PRO A 555 -89.59 -4.89 -23.63
N ALA A 556 -88.79 -5.01 -24.70
CA ALA A 556 -88.73 -4.23 -25.95
C ALA A 556 -88.80 -2.69 -26.00
N SER A 557 -87.91 -2.08 -26.80
CA SER A 557 -88.29 -1.46 -28.10
C SER A 557 -87.10 -0.91 -28.93
N HIS A 558 -87.21 -1.09 -30.26
CA HIS A 558 -86.73 -0.33 -31.43
C HIS A 558 -85.24 0.06 -31.60
N ALA A 559 -84.63 0.12 -32.80
CA ALA A 559 -84.84 -0.26 -34.21
C ALA A 559 -83.50 0.12 -34.91
N GLN A 560 -82.81 -0.78 -35.62
CA GLN A 560 -82.82 -0.99 -37.08
C GLN A 560 -82.14 0.10 -37.96
N ASP A 561 -81.48 -0.41 -39.01
CA ASP A 561 -80.86 0.21 -40.21
C ASP A 561 -79.40 0.67 -40.08
N GLY A 562 -78.44 0.28 -40.95
CA GLY A 562 -78.49 -0.37 -42.27
C GLY A 562 -77.77 0.47 -43.33
N HIS A 563 -77.01 -0.18 -44.22
CA HIS A 563 -76.25 0.35 -45.40
C HIS A 563 -74.80 0.82 -45.12
N GLY A 564 -73.79 0.54 -45.94
CA GLY A 564 -73.73 -0.09 -47.26
C GLY A 564 -72.48 0.42 -48.02
N SER A 565 -71.79 -0.51 -48.68
CA SER A 565 -70.52 -0.45 -49.44
C SER A 565 -70.42 0.54 -50.62
N SER A 566 -69.17 0.90 -51.03
CA SER A 566 -68.65 1.01 -52.43
C SER A 566 -67.47 2.02 -52.46
N ALA A 567 -66.21 1.61 -52.62
CA ALA A 567 -65.45 1.26 -53.83
C ALA A 567 -64.91 2.46 -54.67
N ASP A 568 -63.58 2.41 -54.86
CA ASP A 568 -62.70 2.92 -55.94
C ASP A 568 -62.52 4.42 -56.23
N HIS A 569 -61.26 4.88 -56.14
CA HIS A 569 -60.55 5.61 -57.21
C HIS A 569 -59.03 5.69 -56.96
N ALA A 570 -58.27 5.61 -58.05
CA ALA A 570 -56.81 5.49 -58.15
C ALA A 570 -56.05 6.84 -58.17
N THR A 571 -54.89 6.88 -57.48
CA THR A 571 -53.56 7.54 -57.71
C THR A 571 -53.42 8.94 -58.38
N PRO A 572 -52.25 9.63 -58.27
CA PRO A 572 -51.54 10.28 -57.13
C PRO A 572 -51.25 11.80 -57.47
N PRO A 573 -50.52 12.67 -56.69
CA PRO A 573 -49.06 12.58 -56.48
C PRO A 573 -48.45 13.23 -55.18
N SER A 574 -47.20 12.83 -54.90
CA SER A 574 -46.04 13.61 -54.38
C SER A 574 -46.03 14.35 -53.04
N HIS A 575 -44.83 14.29 -52.42
CA HIS A 575 -44.31 14.95 -51.21
C HIS A 575 -44.65 14.21 -49.90
N GLY A 576 -43.72 13.84 -49.02
CA GLY A 576 -42.28 14.05 -48.92
C GLY A 576 -41.88 13.89 -47.45
N GLY A 577 -40.70 13.32 -47.19
CA GLY A 577 -39.98 13.51 -45.93
C GLY A 577 -40.00 12.34 -44.92
N HIS A 578 -38.81 11.76 -44.73
CA HIS A 578 -38.17 11.29 -43.48
C HIS A 578 -39.06 10.63 -42.41
N SER A 579 -38.79 9.41 -41.93
CA SER A 579 -37.53 9.00 -41.31
C SER A 579 -37.42 7.47 -41.19
N ALA A 580 -36.18 6.99 -41.23
CA ALA A 580 -35.80 5.61 -40.96
C ALA A 580 -36.15 5.21 -39.52
N SER A 581 -36.93 4.13 -39.35
CA SER A 581 -37.05 3.41 -38.10
C SER A 581 -36.03 2.27 -38.10
N GLU A 582 -34.85 2.57 -37.58
CA GLU A 582 -33.81 1.59 -37.27
C GLU A 582 -34.17 0.94 -35.93
N GLN A 583 -34.23 -0.39 -35.95
CA GLN A 583 -34.55 -1.25 -34.81
C GLN A 583 -33.34 -1.30 -33.88
N ASP A 584 -33.41 -0.63 -32.74
CA ASP A 584 -32.41 -0.76 -31.68
C ASP A 584 -33.01 -1.48 -30.45
N HIS A 585 -32.79 -2.78 -30.40
CA HIS A 585 -33.14 -3.64 -29.26
C HIS A 585 -32.00 -3.61 -28.22
N HIS A 586 -32.01 -2.63 -27.33
CA HIS A 586 -31.23 -2.70 -26.09
C HIS A 586 -32.13 -3.00 -24.89
N ARG A 587 -32.22 -4.29 -24.56
CA ARG A 587 -32.83 -4.83 -23.34
C ARG A 587 -31.78 -4.81 -22.21
N ARG A 588 -31.85 -3.85 -21.27
CA ARG A 588 -31.10 -3.86 -20.01
C ARG A 588 -32.00 -3.85 -18.78
N LEU A 589 -31.92 -4.96 -18.04
CA LEU A 589 -31.76 -5.10 -16.59
C LEU A 589 -32.34 -3.99 -15.67
N ALA A 590 -33.61 -4.17 -15.28
CA ALA A 590 -34.14 -3.72 -14.00
C ALA A 590 -34.68 -4.95 -13.27
N GLY A 591 -33.88 -5.57 -12.38
CA GLY A 591 -34.34 -6.81 -11.73
C GLY A 591 -33.55 -7.38 -10.56
N ALA A 592 -32.37 -6.85 -10.17
CA ALA A 592 -31.53 -7.57 -9.19
C ALA A 592 -31.55 -7.03 -7.75
N TYR A 593 -32.09 -5.83 -7.47
CA TYR A 593 -32.11 -5.27 -6.10
C TYR A 593 -33.49 -4.76 -5.67
N GLY A 594 -34.53 -5.53 -6.00
CA GLY A 594 -35.88 -5.29 -5.51
C GLY A 594 -36.12 -5.85 -4.11
N ARG A 595 -36.23 -4.95 -3.12
CA ARG A 595 -37.14 -5.06 -1.95
C ARG A 595 -36.94 -6.22 -0.96
N ARG A 596 -35.89 -6.21 -0.13
CA ARG A 596 -35.90 -6.93 1.17
C ARG A 596 -35.11 -6.18 2.27
N PRO A 597 -35.70 -5.18 2.96
CA PRO A 597 -35.08 -4.54 4.12
C PRO A 597 -34.74 -5.52 5.26
N GLU A 598 -35.44 -6.67 5.30
CA GLU A 598 -35.17 -7.76 6.24
C GLU A 598 -33.77 -8.36 6.11
N ALA A 599 -33.15 -8.33 4.92
CA ALA A 599 -31.80 -8.86 4.73
C ALA A 599 -30.73 -7.97 5.39
N ALA A 600 -30.86 -6.64 5.28
CA ALA A 600 -29.94 -5.70 5.91
C ALA A 600 -30.10 -5.70 7.44
N VAL A 601 -31.33 -5.78 7.94
CA VAL A 601 -31.60 -5.93 9.38
C VAL A 601 -31.12 -7.28 9.90
N SER A 602 -31.26 -8.36 9.12
CA SER A 602 -30.71 -9.68 9.46
C SER A 602 -29.18 -9.64 9.58
N GLU A 603 -28.48 -8.99 8.66
CA GLU A 603 -27.02 -8.82 8.73
C GLU A 603 -26.59 -7.96 9.93
N LEU A 604 -27.33 -6.89 10.24
CA LEU A 604 -27.08 -6.08 11.44
C LEU A 604 -27.30 -6.88 12.73
N LEU A 605 -28.38 -7.67 12.80
CA LEU A 605 -28.69 -8.53 13.94
C LEU A 605 -27.64 -9.65 14.11
N LYS A 606 -27.07 -10.16 13.02
CA LYS A 606 -25.94 -11.11 13.05
C LYS A 606 -24.65 -10.46 13.58
N ALA A 607 -24.48 -9.15 13.40
CA ALA A 607 -23.30 -8.42 13.86
C ALA A 607 -23.37 -7.96 15.33
N LEU A 608 -24.56 -7.89 15.92
CA LEU A 608 -24.75 -7.42 17.32
C LEU A 608 -23.96 -8.21 18.37
N PRO A 609 -23.85 -9.55 18.33
CA PRO A 609 -23.05 -10.31 19.30
C PRO A 609 -21.55 -9.98 19.24
N ALA A 610 -21.04 -9.66 18.03
CA ALA A 610 -19.66 -9.26 17.84
C ALA A 610 -19.39 -7.85 18.39
N LEU A 611 -20.35 -6.94 18.24
CA LEU A 611 -20.30 -5.60 18.84
C LEU A 611 -20.41 -5.64 20.37
N GLY A 612 -21.23 -6.55 20.92
CA GLY A 612 -21.31 -6.80 22.37
C GLY A 612 -19.96 -7.25 22.94
N ARG A 613 -19.32 -8.27 22.33
CA ARG A 613 -17.99 -8.71 22.75
C ARG A 613 -16.93 -7.62 22.63
N LEU A 614 -17.01 -6.76 21.63
CA LEU A 614 -16.07 -5.64 21.47
C LEU A 614 -16.24 -4.61 22.60
N ALA A 615 -17.48 -4.34 23.01
CA ALA A 615 -17.79 -3.45 24.12
C ALA A 615 -17.31 -4.03 25.46
N ASP A 616 -17.54 -5.32 25.70
CA ASP A 616 -17.08 -6.01 26.92
C ASP A 616 -15.54 -6.00 27.00
N LEU A 617 -14.84 -6.25 25.89
CA LEU A 617 -13.38 -6.18 25.82
C LEU A 617 -12.81 -4.77 26.03
N LEU A 618 -13.58 -3.74 25.68
CA LEU A 618 -13.22 -2.33 25.92
C LEU A 618 -13.44 -1.94 27.39
N GLU A 619 -14.45 -2.49 28.06
CA GLU A 619 -14.71 -2.26 29.49
C GLU A 619 -13.72 -2.99 30.41
N GLU A 620 -13.25 -4.18 30.01
CA GLU A 620 -12.34 -4.99 30.82
C GLU A 620 -10.86 -4.53 30.78
N GLY A 621 -10.53 -3.52 29.98
CA GLY A 621 -9.19 -2.90 30.00
C GLY A 621 -8.03 -3.85 29.63
N ALA A 622 -8.32 -4.91 28.86
CA ALA A 622 -7.32 -5.91 28.48
C ALA A 622 -6.28 -5.32 27.51
N THR A 623 -5.04 -5.19 27.98
CA THR A 623 -3.89 -4.85 27.13
C THR A 623 -3.56 -6.03 26.22
N ALA A 624 -3.70 -5.85 24.91
CA ALA A 624 -3.42 -6.87 23.90
C ALA A 624 -1.92 -7.15 23.73
N PRO A 625 -1.49 -8.40 23.99
CA PRO A 625 -0.65 -9.08 23.02
C PRO A 625 -1.19 -10.51 22.83
N ASN A 626 -1.89 -10.73 21.70
CA ASN A 626 -2.20 -12.01 21.03
C ASN A 626 -3.52 -11.92 20.24
N LEU A 627 -3.67 -10.89 19.41
CA LEU A 627 -4.79 -10.78 18.46
C LEU A 627 -4.27 -10.87 17.02
N VAL A 628 -3.67 -12.01 16.67
CA VAL A 628 -3.64 -12.50 15.27
C VAL A 628 -3.83 -14.02 15.31
N GLU A 629 -4.95 -14.46 15.86
CA GLU A 629 -5.55 -15.74 15.47
C GLU A 629 -7.05 -15.47 15.40
N GLN A 630 -7.47 -14.92 14.27
CA GLN A 630 -8.88 -14.73 13.98
C GLN A 630 -9.45 -16.12 13.71
N GLU A 631 -9.97 -16.76 14.75
CA GLU A 631 -10.75 -17.98 14.66
C GLU A 631 -11.97 -17.66 13.78
N MET A 632 -11.88 -18.01 12.50
CA MET A 632 -13.01 -17.90 11.56
C MET A 632 -14.17 -18.69 12.18
N ALA A 633 -15.32 -18.04 12.31
CA ALA A 633 -16.54 -18.70 12.79
C ALA A 633 -16.70 -20.03 12.04
N PRO A 634 -17.00 -21.14 12.73
CA PRO A 634 -17.12 -22.44 12.11
C PRO A 634 -18.11 -22.34 10.95
N ALA A 635 -17.63 -22.62 9.74
CA ALA A 635 -18.49 -22.70 8.57
C ALA A 635 -19.65 -23.64 8.89
N LEU A 636 -20.88 -23.21 8.58
CA LEU A 636 -22.06 -24.08 8.61
C LEU A 636 -21.68 -25.40 7.94
N PRO A 637 -21.99 -26.58 8.53
CA PRO A 637 -21.53 -27.86 8.03
C PRO A 637 -21.87 -27.99 6.55
N SER A 638 -20.84 -27.90 5.71
CA SER A 638 -20.96 -28.02 4.26
C SER A 638 -21.52 -29.39 3.94
N ALA A 639 -22.53 -29.42 3.06
CA ALA A 639 -23.20 -30.60 2.51
C ALA A 639 -22.54 -31.95 2.87
N PHE A 640 -23.21 -32.70 3.74
CA PHE A 640 -22.87 -33.99 4.36
C PHE A 640 -22.45 -35.14 3.41
N MET A 641 -22.22 -34.90 2.11
CA MET A 641 -22.04 -35.96 1.09
C MET A 641 -20.96 -35.68 0.03
N ALA A 642 -20.22 -34.56 0.07
CA ALA A 642 -19.13 -34.35 -0.89
C ALA A 642 -17.90 -35.20 -0.49
N LYS A 643 -17.47 -36.11 -1.37
CA LYS A 643 -16.20 -36.86 -1.16
C LYS A 643 -15.06 -35.88 -0.91
N GLU A 644 -14.37 -36.04 0.22
CA GLU A 644 -13.29 -35.13 0.61
C GLU A 644 -12.11 -35.24 -0.36
N ALA A 645 -11.62 -34.10 -0.84
CA ALA A 645 -10.39 -34.08 -1.62
C ALA A 645 -9.21 -34.43 -0.70
N LYS A 646 -8.42 -35.42 -1.08
CA LYS A 646 -7.22 -35.83 -0.33
C LYS A 646 -6.00 -35.07 -0.82
N ALA A 647 -5.19 -34.60 0.12
CA ALA A 647 -3.89 -34.03 -0.19
C ALA A 647 -2.96 -35.13 -0.71
N LYS A 648 -2.44 -34.95 -1.93
CA LYS A 648 -1.42 -35.82 -2.49
C LYS A 648 -0.06 -35.38 -1.93
N SER A 649 0.69 -36.31 -1.35
CA SER A 649 2.04 -36.05 -0.87
C SER A 649 2.97 -35.84 -2.07
N VAL A 650 3.26 -34.57 -2.37
CA VAL A 650 4.13 -34.17 -3.48
C VAL A 650 5.39 -33.53 -2.93
N ARG A 651 6.56 -34.01 -3.35
CA ARG A 651 7.83 -33.37 -3.05
C ARG A 651 8.09 -32.26 -4.06
N TRP A 652 7.86 -31.02 -3.64
CA TRP A 652 8.03 -29.84 -4.48
C TRP A 652 9.47 -29.35 -4.53
N PRO A 653 9.86 -28.66 -5.62
CA PRO A 653 11.13 -27.95 -5.68
C PRO A 653 11.25 -26.90 -4.55
N ALA A 654 12.47 -26.62 -4.09
CA ALA A 654 12.69 -25.63 -3.05
C ALA A 654 12.29 -24.22 -3.51
N LEU A 655 11.69 -23.42 -2.62
CA LEU A 655 11.24 -22.05 -2.87
C LEU A 655 10.21 -21.93 -4.03
N PHE A 656 9.45 -23.00 -4.27
CA PHE A 656 8.46 -23.06 -5.34
C PHE A 656 7.09 -22.53 -4.85
N GLU A 657 6.67 -21.38 -5.38
CA GLU A 657 5.37 -20.75 -5.09
C GLU A 657 4.47 -20.72 -6.33
N PRO A 658 3.84 -21.86 -6.70
CA PRO A 658 3.02 -21.93 -7.89
C PRO A 658 1.72 -21.13 -7.71
N ARG A 659 1.27 -20.52 -8.81
CA ARG A 659 -0.02 -19.80 -8.88
C ARG A 659 -0.99 -20.40 -9.87
N HIS A 660 -0.49 -21.07 -10.90
CA HIS A 660 -1.31 -21.69 -11.93
C HIS A 660 -1.23 -23.20 -11.81
N LEU A 661 -2.34 -23.86 -12.10
CA LEU A 661 -2.43 -25.32 -12.16
C LEU A 661 -3.18 -25.69 -13.43
N VAL A 662 -2.57 -26.53 -14.26
CA VAL A 662 -3.18 -27.08 -15.47
C VAL A 662 -3.07 -28.61 -15.46
N CYS A 663 -4.11 -29.28 -15.92
CA CYS A 663 -4.18 -30.73 -15.98
C CYS A 663 -4.02 -31.16 -17.45
N GLY A 664 -3.20 -32.18 -17.70
CA GLY A 664 -2.97 -32.68 -19.05
C GLY A 664 -4.22 -33.32 -19.65
N PRO A 665 -4.36 -33.34 -20.99
CA PRO A 665 -5.57 -33.80 -21.67
C PRO A 665 -5.94 -35.27 -21.37
N ALA A 666 -4.93 -36.13 -21.14
CA ALA A 666 -5.12 -37.53 -20.77
C ALA A 666 -5.39 -37.75 -19.27
N GLY A 667 -5.43 -36.68 -18.46
CA GLY A 667 -5.60 -36.77 -17.00
C GLY A 667 -4.43 -37.42 -16.25
N GLY A 668 -3.35 -37.82 -16.94
CA GLY A 668 -2.19 -38.55 -16.42
C GLY A 668 -1.07 -37.68 -15.83
N SER A 669 -1.17 -36.36 -15.91
CA SER A 669 -0.22 -35.42 -15.31
C SER A 669 -0.85 -34.06 -15.01
N ALA A 670 -0.30 -33.35 -14.04
CA ALA A 670 -0.64 -31.98 -13.73
C ALA A 670 0.63 -31.12 -13.71
N VAL A 671 0.51 -29.86 -14.13
CA VAL A 671 1.61 -28.90 -14.14
C VAL A 671 1.23 -27.73 -13.26
N ALA A 672 2.09 -27.44 -12.28
CA ALA A 672 2.02 -26.23 -11.48
C ALA A 672 3.03 -25.22 -12.02
N LEU A 673 2.63 -23.94 -12.17
CA LEU A 673 3.50 -22.89 -12.70
C LEU A 673 3.55 -21.68 -11.77
N THR A 674 4.73 -21.11 -11.63
CA THR A 674 4.96 -19.79 -11.00
C THR A 674 4.70 -18.67 -12.01
N PRO A 675 4.47 -17.42 -11.56
CA PRO A 675 4.34 -16.27 -12.46
C PRO A 675 5.57 -16.00 -13.33
N HIS A 676 6.75 -16.49 -12.92
CA HIS A 676 8.03 -16.19 -13.56
C HIS A 676 8.52 -17.31 -14.49
N GLY A 677 7.69 -18.32 -14.76
CA GLY A 677 8.02 -19.37 -15.73
C GLY A 677 8.74 -20.58 -15.15
N PHE A 678 8.93 -20.68 -13.84
CA PHE A 678 9.33 -21.95 -13.21
C PHE A 678 8.10 -22.84 -13.05
N GLY A 679 8.24 -24.12 -13.36
CA GLY A 679 7.17 -25.11 -13.29
C GLY A 679 7.60 -26.40 -12.61
N ALA A 680 6.62 -27.18 -12.19
CA ALA A 680 6.80 -28.52 -11.66
C ALA A 680 5.74 -29.46 -12.26
N LEU A 681 6.21 -30.53 -12.90
CA LEU A 681 5.37 -31.57 -13.50
C LEU A 681 5.11 -32.67 -12.47
N VAL A 682 3.84 -32.91 -12.16
CA VAL A 682 3.40 -33.91 -11.17
C VAL A 682 2.67 -35.04 -11.91
N PRO A 683 3.22 -36.26 -11.96
CA PRO A 683 2.50 -37.40 -12.53
C PRO A 683 1.29 -37.75 -11.65
N THR A 684 0.12 -37.96 -12.27
CA THR A 684 -1.12 -38.27 -11.56
C THR A 684 -1.42 -39.78 -11.50
N SER A 685 -0.51 -40.63 -12.00
CA SER A 685 -0.66 -42.09 -12.01
C SER A 685 -1.12 -42.67 -10.66
N GLU A 686 -2.07 -43.61 -10.72
CA GLU A 686 -2.84 -44.16 -9.58
C GLU A 686 -2.08 -45.13 -8.66
N GLY A 687 -0.75 -45.11 -8.67
CA GLY A 687 0.08 -46.05 -7.90
C GLY A 687 0.32 -45.61 -6.46
N GLY A 688 -0.54 -46.03 -5.52
CA GLY A 688 -0.23 -46.14 -4.09
C GLY A 688 0.12 -44.86 -3.31
N ILE A 689 0.32 -45.00 -2.00
CA ILE A 689 0.55 -43.92 -1.00
C ILE A 689 1.96 -43.29 -1.12
N GLU A 690 2.72 -43.63 -2.17
CA GLU A 690 4.10 -43.17 -2.30
C GLU A 690 4.16 -41.66 -2.58
N MET A 691 5.10 -41.00 -1.91
CA MET A 691 5.41 -39.59 -2.10
C MET A 691 5.84 -39.37 -3.56
N VAL A 692 5.11 -38.54 -4.30
CA VAL A 692 5.40 -38.27 -5.71
C VAL A 692 6.40 -37.12 -5.81
N GLU A 693 7.54 -37.35 -6.46
CA GLU A 693 8.53 -36.31 -6.73
C GLU A 693 8.10 -35.50 -7.96
N ALA A 694 7.92 -34.18 -7.77
CA ALA A 694 7.56 -33.29 -8.87
C ALA A 694 8.82 -32.96 -9.69
N GLN A 695 8.78 -33.17 -11.00
CA GLN A 695 9.92 -32.88 -11.89
C GLN A 695 9.99 -31.37 -12.16
N PRO A 696 11.03 -30.66 -11.68
CA PRO A 696 11.17 -29.22 -11.93
C PRO A 696 11.50 -28.95 -13.40
N PHE A 697 10.99 -27.83 -13.91
CA PHE A 697 11.36 -27.32 -15.23
C PHE A 697 11.26 -25.80 -15.30
N ALA A 698 11.82 -25.20 -16.35
CA ALA A 698 11.72 -23.78 -16.66
C ALA A 698 11.17 -23.54 -18.07
N LEU A 699 10.33 -22.52 -18.21
CA LEU A 699 9.78 -22.08 -19.49
C LEU A 699 10.77 -21.13 -20.17
N GLU A 700 11.36 -21.54 -21.31
CA GLU A 700 12.24 -20.67 -22.11
C GLU A 700 11.39 -19.73 -22.97
N GLY A 701 11.78 -18.45 -23.07
CA GLY A 701 11.09 -17.43 -23.89
C GLY A 701 10.13 -16.51 -23.15
N LEU A 702 9.87 -16.74 -21.85
CA LEU A 702 8.94 -15.91 -21.06
C LEU A 702 9.55 -14.58 -20.56
N GLY A 703 10.87 -14.54 -20.35
CA GLY A 703 11.55 -13.45 -19.62
C GLY A 703 11.31 -12.05 -20.20
N GLU A 704 11.08 -11.95 -21.51
CA GLU A 704 10.86 -10.67 -22.21
C GLU A 704 9.39 -10.21 -22.19
N LEU A 705 8.44 -11.11 -21.91
CA LEU A 705 7.01 -10.89 -22.12
C LEU A 705 6.23 -10.63 -20.81
N GLY A 706 6.92 -10.67 -19.67
CA GLY A 706 6.35 -10.39 -18.36
C GLY A 706 5.73 -11.61 -17.67
N PRO A 707 5.03 -11.40 -16.53
CA PRO A 707 4.58 -12.49 -15.68
C PRO A 707 3.35 -13.21 -16.26
N LEU A 708 3.24 -14.52 -15.94
CA LEU A 708 2.09 -15.35 -16.31
C LEU A 708 0.87 -15.03 -15.45
N VAL A 709 -0.27 -14.90 -16.12
CA VAL A 709 -1.60 -14.71 -15.51
C VAL A 709 -2.58 -15.82 -15.85
N GLY A 710 -2.22 -16.68 -16.82
CA GLY A 710 -3.05 -17.82 -17.22
C GLY A 710 -2.28 -18.89 -17.95
N ALA A 711 -2.85 -20.09 -17.98
CA ALA A 711 -2.33 -21.21 -18.74
C ALA A 711 -3.46 -22.16 -19.15
N GLY A 712 -3.22 -22.94 -20.20
CA GLY A 712 -4.05 -24.04 -20.68
C GLY A 712 -3.17 -25.18 -21.16
N TRP A 713 -3.67 -26.43 -21.08
CA TRP A 713 -2.93 -27.59 -21.58
C TRP A 713 -3.76 -28.31 -22.64
N ALA A 714 -3.32 -28.19 -23.88
CA ALA A 714 -3.93 -28.80 -25.05
C ALA A 714 -3.16 -30.05 -25.51
N GLU A 715 -3.72 -30.77 -26.49
CA GLU A 715 -3.09 -31.95 -27.10
C GLU A 715 -1.76 -31.64 -27.82
N LYS A 716 -1.55 -30.40 -28.26
CA LYS A 716 -0.29 -29.98 -28.90
C LYS A 716 0.76 -29.51 -27.88
N GLY A 717 0.33 -29.21 -26.66
CA GLY A 717 1.20 -28.80 -25.56
C GLY A 717 0.61 -27.70 -24.69
N LEU A 718 1.49 -26.98 -24.00
CA LEU A 718 1.12 -25.94 -23.05
C LEU A 718 0.87 -24.61 -23.78
N GLU A 719 -0.21 -23.92 -23.42
CA GLU A 719 -0.50 -22.57 -23.87
C GLU A 719 -0.50 -21.63 -22.67
N LEU A 720 0.14 -20.47 -22.82
CA LEU A 720 0.37 -19.54 -21.72
C LEU A 720 -0.12 -18.14 -22.08
N VAL A 721 -0.56 -17.41 -21.06
CA VAL A 721 -1.03 -16.03 -21.17
C VAL A 721 -0.25 -15.14 -20.22
N THR A 722 0.35 -14.06 -20.73
CA THR A 722 1.06 -13.05 -19.92
C THR A 722 0.11 -11.95 -19.42
N GLU A 723 0.53 -11.18 -18.42
CA GLU A 723 -0.23 -10.03 -17.89
C GLU A 723 -0.57 -8.98 -18.98
N ALA A 724 0.28 -8.88 -20.00
CA ALA A 724 0.12 -8.00 -21.15
C ALA A 724 -0.83 -8.56 -22.23
N GLY A 725 -1.30 -9.81 -22.09
CA GLY A 725 -2.18 -10.48 -23.06
C GLY A 725 -1.44 -11.22 -24.17
N ASP A 726 -0.13 -11.43 -24.06
CA ASP A 726 0.63 -12.20 -25.04
C ASP A 726 0.36 -13.69 -24.87
N LEU A 727 0.24 -14.38 -26.01
CA LEU A 727 0.02 -15.82 -26.06
C LEU A 727 1.31 -16.55 -26.46
N LEU A 728 1.66 -17.57 -25.68
CA LEU A 728 2.81 -18.41 -25.93
C LEU A 728 2.39 -19.86 -26.05
N HIS A 729 3.02 -20.58 -26.96
CA HIS A 729 2.84 -22.01 -27.15
C HIS A 729 4.14 -22.75 -26.85
N CYS A 730 4.08 -23.72 -25.95
CA CYS A 730 5.18 -24.61 -25.60
C CYS A 730 4.83 -26.02 -26.08
N PRO A 731 5.33 -26.45 -27.26
CA PRO A 731 4.94 -27.71 -27.85
C PRO A 731 5.39 -28.93 -27.01
N GLY A 732 4.67 -30.03 -27.15
CA GLY A 732 4.94 -31.30 -26.46
C GLY A 732 4.19 -31.45 -25.13
N HIS A 733 4.32 -32.61 -24.49
CA HIS A 733 3.63 -32.93 -23.22
C HIS A 733 4.57 -33.03 -22.02
N GLN A 734 5.87 -32.84 -22.25
CA GLN A 734 6.90 -32.93 -21.23
C GLN A 734 8.02 -31.92 -21.52
N PRO A 735 8.73 -31.44 -20.48
CA PRO A 735 9.94 -30.66 -20.65
C PRO A 735 10.98 -31.42 -21.50
N GLY A 736 11.86 -30.68 -22.20
CA GLY A 736 13.00 -31.27 -22.89
C GLY A 736 14.04 -31.87 -21.94
N GLU A 737 15.07 -32.51 -22.50
CA GLU A 737 16.09 -33.30 -21.76
C GLU A 737 16.82 -32.55 -20.63
N PHE A 738 16.80 -31.21 -20.63
CA PHE A 738 17.46 -30.37 -19.62
C PHE A 738 16.49 -29.67 -18.65
N GLY A 739 15.24 -30.13 -18.57
CA GLY A 739 14.22 -29.46 -17.75
C GLY A 739 13.84 -28.08 -18.30
N ALA A 740 14.10 -27.82 -19.58
CA ALA A 740 13.66 -26.62 -20.27
C ALA A 740 12.48 -26.94 -21.18
N TRP A 741 11.42 -26.14 -21.13
CA TRP A 741 10.27 -26.24 -22.02
C TRP A 741 10.22 -24.99 -22.88
N ARG A 742 10.57 -25.14 -24.16
CA ARG A 742 10.64 -24.01 -25.09
C ARG A 742 9.26 -23.49 -25.41
N CYS A 743 9.03 -22.20 -25.14
CA CYS A 743 7.81 -21.50 -25.48
C CYS A 743 8.12 -20.43 -26.52
N GLY A 744 7.29 -20.33 -27.55
CA GLY A 744 7.39 -19.29 -28.56
C GLY A 744 6.03 -18.66 -28.82
N SER A 745 6.02 -17.44 -29.34
CA SER A 745 4.79 -16.89 -29.90
C SER A 745 4.37 -17.77 -31.08
N PRO A 746 3.13 -18.30 -31.12
CA PRO A 746 2.65 -19.03 -32.28
C PRO A 746 2.71 -18.06 -33.46
N GLY A 747 3.50 -18.35 -34.50
CA GLY A 747 3.79 -17.40 -35.57
C GLY A 747 2.51 -16.80 -36.18
N GLY A 748 2.26 -15.53 -35.90
CA GLY A 748 1.08 -14.79 -36.37
C GLY A 748 -0.14 -14.81 -35.43
N ALA A 749 -0.07 -15.42 -34.25
CA ALA A 749 -1.19 -15.44 -33.30
C ALA A 749 -1.48 -14.03 -32.78
N ALA A 750 -2.76 -13.67 -32.82
CA ALA A 750 -3.23 -12.39 -32.32
C ALA A 750 -3.05 -12.33 -30.80
N ARG A 751 -2.44 -11.25 -30.31
CA ARG A 751 -2.46 -10.89 -28.88
C ARG A 751 -3.91 -10.80 -28.40
N LEU A 752 -4.19 -11.22 -27.16
CA LEU A 752 -5.53 -11.09 -26.60
C LEU A 752 -5.98 -9.61 -26.64
N PRO A 753 -7.27 -9.32 -26.87
CA PRO A 753 -7.77 -7.96 -27.01
C PRO A 753 -7.88 -7.28 -25.63
N VAL A 754 -6.74 -6.96 -25.04
CA VAL A 754 -6.62 -6.25 -23.76
C VAL A 754 -6.65 -4.75 -24.03
N PRO A 755 -7.63 -3.99 -23.48
CA PRO A 755 -7.69 -2.54 -23.66
C PRO A 755 -6.39 -1.84 -23.24
N GLU A 756 -6.00 -0.79 -23.96
CA GLU A 756 -4.79 -0.02 -23.63
C GLU A 756 -4.84 0.50 -22.18
N GLY A 757 -3.75 0.29 -21.44
CA GLY A 757 -3.64 0.70 -20.04
C GLY A 757 -4.28 -0.26 -19.02
N SER A 758 -5.02 -1.28 -19.48
CA SER A 758 -5.55 -2.34 -18.62
C SER A 758 -4.59 -3.52 -18.50
N LYS A 759 -4.78 -4.33 -17.46
CA LYS A 759 -3.97 -5.52 -17.19
C LYS A 759 -4.85 -6.72 -16.91
N LEU A 760 -4.39 -7.90 -17.31
CA LEU A 760 -5.05 -9.16 -16.97
C LEU A 760 -4.69 -9.55 -15.53
N LEU A 761 -5.71 -9.77 -14.69
CA LEU A 761 -5.55 -10.30 -13.34
C LEU A 761 -5.46 -11.83 -13.33
N ALA A 762 -6.21 -12.47 -14.22
CA ALA A 762 -6.23 -13.91 -14.44
C ALA A 762 -6.67 -14.19 -15.87
N ALA A 763 -6.19 -15.29 -16.44
CA ALA A 763 -6.65 -15.77 -17.74
C ALA A 763 -6.69 -17.30 -17.80
N ALA A 764 -7.48 -17.82 -18.72
CA ALA A 764 -7.41 -19.22 -19.16
C ALA A 764 -7.49 -19.25 -20.68
N VAL A 765 -6.80 -20.20 -21.30
CA VAL A 765 -6.83 -20.41 -22.75
C VAL A 765 -7.05 -21.89 -23.05
N ARG A 766 -7.77 -22.20 -24.12
CA ARG A 766 -7.99 -23.56 -24.60
C ARG A 766 -8.03 -23.58 -26.13
N MET A 767 -7.39 -24.58 -26.71
CA MET A 767 -7.61 -24.96 -28.11
C MET A 767 -8.92 -25.72 -28.26
N MET A 768 -9.78 -25.25 -29.18
CA MET A 768 -10.94 -26.05 -29.59
C MET A 768 -10.52 -27.18 -30.55
N PRO A 769 -11.36 -28.23 -30.67
CA PRO A 769 -11.19 -29.25 -31.71
C PRO A 769 -11.06 -28.60 -33.11
N GLU A 770 -10.39 -29.31 -34.02
CA GLU A 770 -9.86 -28.79 -35.29
C GLU A 770 -10.82 -27.83 -36.03
N GLY A 771 -10.34 -26.59 -36.27
CA GLY A 771 -10.98 -25.60 -37.15
C GLY A 771 -11.65 -24.41 -36.45
N VAL A 772 -11.90 -24.46 -35.14
CA VAL A 772 -12.69 -23.41 -34.44
C VAL A 772 -11.81 -22.36 -33.72
N GLY A 773 -10.47 -22.52 -33.77
CA GLY A 773 -9.52 -21.60 -33.16
C GLY A 773 -9.36 -21.75 -31.64
N ARG A 774 -8.85 -20.71 -30.98
CA ARG A 774 -8.66 -20.65 -29.52
C ARG A 774 -9.84 -20.00 -28.83
N PHE A 775 -10.07 -20.41 -27.59
CA PHE A 775 -10.98 -19.76 -26.66
C PHE A 775 -10.17 -19.24 -25.48
N ALA A 776 -10.46 -18.02 -25.05
CA ALA A 776 -9.85 -17.44 -23.87
C ALA A 776 -10.89 -16.83 -22.93
N ALA A 777 -10.62 -16.95 -21.64
CA ALA A 777 -11.36 -16.30 -20.57
C ALA A 777 -10.41 -15.32 -19.88
N MET A 778 -10.83 -14.06 -19.75
CA MET A 778 -10.00 -12.95 -19.28
C MET A 778 -10.66 -12.22 -18.12
N LEU A 779 -9.95 -12.06 -17.01
CA LEU A 779 -10.34 -11.18 -15.92
C LEU A 779 -9.48 -9.92 -15.97
N LEU A 780 -10.11 -8.78 -16.23
CA LEU A 780 -9.43 -7.49 -16.39
C LEU A 780 -9.44 -6.70 -15.06
N ASP A 781 -8.39 -5.93 -14.82
CA ASP A 781 -8.22 -5.12 -13.61
C ASP A 781 -9.30 -4.05 -13.40
N HIS A 782 -9.76 -3.42 -14.47
CA HIS A 782 -10.83 -2.44 -14.48
C HIS A 782 -12.24 -3.07 -14.45
N LEU A 783 -12.36 -4.39 -14.62
CA LEU A 783 -13.62 -5.14 -14.56
C LEU A 783 -13.49 -6.38 -13.64
N PRO A 784 -13.18 -6.20 -12.34
CA PRO A 784 -12.87 -7.32 -11.44
C PRO A 784 -14.06 -8.23 -11.15
N GLY A 785 -15.30 -7.85 -11.51
CA GLY A 785 -16.54 -8.61 -11.28
C GLY A 785 -17.03 -9.46 -12.44
N SER A 786 -16.33 -9.47 -13.57
CA SER A 786 -16.75 -10.19 -14.78
C SER A 786 -15.55 -10.78 -15.52
N VAL A 787 -15.68 -12.04 -15.92
CA VAL A 787 -14.75 -12.71 -16.81
C VAL A 787 -15.25 -12.56 -18.25
N THR A 788 -14.45 -11.93 -19.10
CA THR A 788 -14.75 -11.75 -20.53
C THR A 788 -14.35 -13.01 -21.29
N LEU A 789 -15.24 -13.54 -22.13
CA LEU A 789 -14.96 -14.68 -23.00
C LEU A 789 -14.72 -14.19 -24.43
N VAL A 790 -13.64 -14.66 -25.04
CA VAL A 790 -13.28 -14.34 -26.43
C VAL A 790 -12.90 -15.62 -27.19
N SER A 791 -13.18 -15.64 -28.49
CA SER A 791 -12.73 -16.69 -29.41
C SER A 791 -11.90 -16.10 -30.53
N GLU A 792 -10.88 -16.84 -30.95
CA GLU A 792 -10.04 -16.54 -32.10
C GLU A 792 -10.71 -17.11 -33.35
N GLY A 793 -11.20 -16.23 -34.24
CA GLY A 793 -11.64 -16.56 -35.58
C GLY A 793 -10.58 -16.24 -36.63
N GLU A 794 -10.94 -16.35 -37.92
CA GLU A 794 -10.03 -16.01 -39.03
C GLU A 794 -9.60 -14.53 -39.02
N ASP A 795 -10.50 -13.64 -38.60
CA ASP A 795 -10.27 -12.18 -38.52
C ASP A 795 -9.67 -11.72 -37.17
N GLY A 796 -9.25 -12.65 -36.30
CA GLY A 796 -8.71 -12.38 -34.97
C GLY A 796 -9.70 -12.64 -33.84
N TRP A 797 -9.52 -11.95 -32.70
CA TRP A 797 -10.33 -12.19 -31.50
C TRP A 797 -11.70 -11.52 -31.57
N SER A 798 -12.76 -12.29 -31.33
CA SER A 798 -14.13 -11.82 -31.24
C SER A 798 -14.71 -12.08 -29.85
N PRO A 799 -15.53 -11.15 -29.30
CA PRO A 799 -16.17 -11.35 -28.00
C PRO A 799 -17.28 -12.40 -28.10
N MET A 800 -17.28 -13.35 -27.17
CA MET A 800 -18.29 -14.41 -27.09
C MET A 800 -19.29 -14.22 -25.96
N GLY A 801 -18.95 -13.42 -24.95
CA GLY A 801 -19.83 -13.12 -23.83
C GLY A 801 -19.07 -12.79 -22.56
N GLU A 802 -19.81 -12.71 -21.45
CA GLU A 802 -19.27 -12.38 -20.13
C GLU A 802 -19.86 -13.31 -19.07
N VAL A 803 -19.05 -13.66 -18.08
CA VAL A 803 -19.42 -14.47 -16.93
C VAL A 803 -19.25 -13.64 -15.66
N HIS A 804 -20.35 -13.32 -14.98
CA HIS A 804 -20.29 -12.62 -13.71
C HIS A 804 -19.79 -13.52 -12.58
N LEU A 805 -18.87 -12.97 -11.80
CA LEU A 805 -18.32 -13.61 -10.60
C LEU A 805 -19.33 -13.53 -9.44
N PRO A 806 -19.35 -14.51 -8.53
CA PRO A 806 -20.19 -14.44 -7.34
C PRO A 806 -19.88 -13.19 -6.50
N PRO A 807 -20.89 -12.56 -5.88
CA PRO A 807 -20.67 -11.42 -5.00
C PRO A 807 -19.76 -11.82 -3.83
N GLY A 808 -18.73 -11.02 -3.56
CA GLY A 808 -17.73 -11.28 -2.52
C GLY A 808 -16.43 -11.90 -3.03
N SER A 809 -16.40 -12.47 -4.23
CA SER A 809 -15.16 -12.98 -4.86
C SER A 809 -14.18 -11.87 -5.27
N THR A 810 -14.63 -10.62 -5.29
CA THR A 810 -13.90 -9.44 -5.80
C THR A 810 -13.41 -8.49 -4.72
N ALA A 811 -13.48 -8.88 -3.44
CA ALA A 811 -12.94 -8.06 -2.35
C ALA A 811 -11.47 -7.68 -2.67
N ALA A 812 -11.15 -6.39 -2.54
CA ALA A 812 -9.94 -5.81 -3.09
C ALA A 812 -8.67 -6.55 -2.65
N GLY A 813 -7.94 -7.12 -3.61
CA GLY A 813 -6.64 -7.75 -3.38
C GLY A 813 -6.61 -9.29 -3.47
N PHE A 814 -7.76 -9.95 -3.57
CA PHE A 814 -7.80 -11.40 -3.77
C PHE A 814 -7.59 -11.78 -5.24
N ARG A 815 -6.78 -12.82 -5.45
CA ARG A 815 -6.50 -13.37 -6.78
C ARG A 815 -7.43 -14.54 -7.07
N LEU A 816 -8.09 -14.51 -8.21
CA LEU A 816 -8.92 -15.61 -8.71
C LEU A 816 -8.11 -16.47 -9.68
N GLY A 817 -8.33 -17.78 -9.66
CA GLY A 817 -7.76 -18.70 -10.66
C GLY A 817 -8.78 -19.02 -11.74
N LEU A 818 -8.37 -18.98 -13.02
CA LEU A 818 -9.18 -19.41 -14.15
C LEU A 818 -8.52 -20.62 -14.83
N SER A 819 -9.31 -21.62 -15.20
CA SER A 819 -8.86 -22.70 -16.08
C SER A 819 -10.03 -23.29 -16.87
N PHE A 820 -9.74 -23.96 -17.98
CA PHE A 820 -10.76 -24.71 -18.72
C PHE A 820 -10.68 -26.21 -18.40
N ALA A 821 -11.84 -26.84 -18.31
CA ALA A 821 -12.01 -28.28 -18.17
C ALA A 821 -13.04 -28.76 -19.20
N GLY A 822 -12.58 -29.13 -20.39
CA GLY A 822 -13.49 -29.34 -21.51
C GLY A 822 -14.28 -28.06 -21.81
N GLU A 823 -15.60 -28.17 -22.01
CA GLU A 823 -16.50 -27.04 -22.33
C GLU A 823 -16.92 -26.21 -21.11
N GLU A 824 -16.19 -26.34 -20.01
CA GLU A 824 -16.47 -25.63 -18.78
C GLU A 824 -15.32 -24.72 -18.39
N LEU A 825 -15.67 -23.51 -17.97
CA LEU A 825 -14.78 -22.60 -17.26
C LEU A 825 -14.83 -22.90 -15.77
N LEU A 826 -13.66 -23.17 -15.18
CA LEU A 826 -13.45 -23.29 -13.74
C LEU A 826 -12.99 -21.96 -13.18
N ILE A 827 -13.66 -21.49 -12.14
CA ILE A 827 -13.34 -20.26 -11.43
C ILE A 827 -13.04 -20.62 -9.98
N THR A 828 -11.77 -20.51 -9.60
CA THR A 828 -11.30 -20.84 -8.25
C THR A 828 -11.27 -19.59 -7.38
N THR A 829 -12.02 -19.63 -6.29
CA THR A 829 -12.03 -18.56 -5.27
C THR A 829 -10.88 -18.74 -4.27
N PRO A 830 -10.47 -17.68 -3.56
CA PRO A 830 -9.46 -17.78 -2.50
C PRO A 830 -9.85 -18.73 -1.36
N ALA A 831 -11.16 -18.91 -1.14
CA ALA A 831 -11.71 -19.82 -0.15
C ALA A 831 -11.60 -21.30 -0.57
N GLY A 832 -11.26 -21.58 -1.83
CA GLY A 832 -11.14 -22.95 -2.37
C GLY A 832 -12.42 -23.50 -3.00
N GLU A 833 -13.48 -22.70 -3.05
CA GLU A 833 -14.66 -23.01 -3.86
C GLU A 833 -14.31 -22.90 -5.34
N VAL A 834 -14.77 -23.87 -6.13
CA VAL A 834 -14.58 -23.89 -7.58
C VAL A 834 -15.95 -23.81 -8.24
N HIS A 835 -16.25 -22.69 -8.90
CA HIS A 835 -17.47 -22.52 -9.67
C HIS A 835 -17.26 -23.05 -11.09
N ARG A 836 -18.23 -23.84 -11.57
CA ARG A 836 -18.23 -24.39 -12.92
C ARG A 836 -19.23 -23.64 -13.78
N ARG A 837 -18.82 -23.26 -14.98
CA ARG A 837 -19.68 -22.57 -15.95
C ARG A 837 -19.54 -23.26 -17.30
N HIS A 838 -20.57 -23.97 -17.70
CA HIS A 838 -20.64 -24.59 -19.02
C HIS A 838 -21.03 -23.53 -20.05
N PHE A 839 -20.37 -23.46 -21.21
CA PHE A 839 -20.67 -22.42 -22.20
C PHE A 839 -22.10 -22.54 -22.76
N GLN A 840 -22.53 -23.76 -23.06
CA GLN A 840 -23.87 -24.03 -23.58
C GLN A 840 -24.98 -24.06 -22.50
N HIS A 841 -24.70 -24.67 -21.35
CA HIS A 841 -25.72 -24.94 -20.32
C HIS A 841 -25.73 -23.93 -19.16
N GLY A 842 -24.78 -22.99 -19.13
CA GLY A 842 -24.71 -21.95 -18.11
C GLY A 842 -24.13 -22.43 -16.76
N PRO A 843 -24.65 -21.94 -15.61
CA PRO A 843 -24.17 -22.35 -14.29
C PRO A 843 -24.24 -23.87 -14.08
N ALA A 844 -23.11 -24.48 -13.74
CA ALA A 844 -23.02 -25.86 -13.29
C ALA A 844 -22.79 -25.92 -11.76
N PRO A 845 -22.97 -27.10 -11.12
CA PRO A 845 -22.75 -27.25 -9.68
C PRO A 845 -21.36 -26.77 -9.26
N SER A 846 -21.29 -25.91 -8.24
CA SER A 846 -20.03 -25.50 -7.63
C SER A 846 -19.46 -26.63 -6.78
N HIS A 847 -18.15 -26.83 -6.84
CA HIS A 847 -17.47 -27.70 -5.88
C HIS A 847 -17.15 -26.88 -4.62
N PRO A 848 -17.69 -27.24 -3.44
CA PRO A 848 -17.41 -26.53 -2.22
C PRO A 848 -15.92 -26.59 -1.87
N ALA A 849 -15.46 -25.64 -1.06
CA ALA A 849 -14.12 -25.72 -0.48
C ALA A 849 -13.99 -27.03 0.31
N PRO A 850 -12.84 -27.72 0.23
CA PRO A 850 -12.62 -28.92 1.04
C PRO A 850 -12.65 -28.55 2.52
N SER A 851 -13.42 -29.31 3.31
CA SER A 851 -13.64 -29.17 4.75
C SER A 851 -12.35 -29.23 5.57
N SER A 852 -11.38 -30.05 5.14
CA SER A 852 -10.10 -30.18 5.81
C SER A 852 -9.33 -28.86 5.74
N GLY A 853 -9.02 -28.26 6.89
CA GLY A 853 -8.13 -27.09 6.98
C GLY A 853 -8.65 -25.79 6.33
N ALA A 854 -9.95 -25.64 6.13
CA ALA A 854 -10.57 -24.39 5.70
C ALA A 854 -10.21 -23.28 6.71
N GLY A 855 -9.34 -22.33 6.30
CA GLY A 855 -8.80 -21.26 7.14
C GLY A 855 -7.27 -21.27 7.25
N ARG A 856 -6.60 -22.41 7.01
CA ARG A 856 -5.12 -22.46 6.94
C ARG A 856 -4.59 -22.43 5.50
N ARG A 857 -5.38 -22.85 4.51
CA ARG A 857 -4.95 -22.95 3.12
C ARG A 857 -5.29 -21.69 2.32
N GLU A 858 -4.37 -21.25 1.48
CA GLU A 858 -4.60 -20.22 0.46
C GLU A 858 -4.73 -20.87 -0.93
N PHE A 859 -5.95 -20.97 -1.45
CA PHE A 859 -6.20 -21.60 -2.74
C PHE A 859 -5.76 -20.69 -3.89
N ARG A 860 -5.07 -21.27 -4.89
CA ARG A 860 -4.48 -20.53 -6.01
C ARG A 860 -5.15 -20.83 -7.34
N ALA A 861 -5.31 -22.11 -7.66
CA ALA A 861 -5.84 -22.55 -8.94
C ALA A 861 -6.51 -23.91 -8.81
N ALA A 862 -7.32 -24.26 -9.81
CA ALA A 862 -7.87 -25.61 -9.96
C ALA A 862 -7.82 -26.01 -11.44
N CYS A 863 -7.77 -27.31 -11.71
CA CYS A 863 -7.92 -27.86 -13.06
C CYS A 863 -8.81 -29.09 -13.06
N GLY A 864 -9.51 -29.31 -14.18
CA GLY A 864 -10.37 -30.46 -14.36
C GLY A 864 -9.59 -31.71 -14.74
N MET A 865 -9.98 -32.82 -14.15
CA MET A 865 -9.52 -34.17 -14.46
C MET A 865 -10.73 -35.06 -14.75
N PRO A 866 -10.55 -36.22 -15.40
CA PRO A 866 -11.66 -37.15 -15.66
C PRO A 866 -12.43 -37.56 -14.40
N THR A 867 -11.73 -37.68 -13.25
CA THR A 867 -12.31 -38.10 -11.97
C THR A 867 -12.84 -36.95 -11.10
N GLY A 868 -12.58 -35.68 -11.46
CA GLY A 868 -13.02 -34.54 -10.66
C GLY A 868 -12.15 -33.30 -10.84
N VAL A 869 -12.03 -32.48 -9.80
CA VAL A 869 -11.28 -31.21 -9.84
C VAL A 869 -10.07 -31.29 -8.92
N ALA A 870 -8.87 -31.17 -9.49
CA ALA A 870 -7.64 -30.99 -8.73
C ALA A 870 -7.51 -29.52 -8.31
N ARG A 871 -7.05 -29.27 -7.08
CA ARG A 871 -6.85 -27.92 -6.52
C ARG A 871 -5.42 -27.73 -6.07
N LEU A 872 -4.86 -26.57 -6.35
CA LEU A 872 -3.58 -26.11 -5.83
C LEU A 872 -3.85 -25.12 -4.70
N ALA A 873 -3.29 -25.40 -3.53
CA ALA A 873 -3.28 -24.50 -2.39
C ALA A 873 -1.85 -24.28 -1.88
N LEU A 874 -1.65 -23.20 -1.15
CA LEU A 874 -0.47 -23.03 -0.29
C LEU A 874 -0.91 -23.29 1.15
N SER A 875 -0.19 -24.16 1.85
CA SER A 875 -0.42 -24.43 3.27
C SER A 875 0.77 -23.91 4.09
N PRO A 876 0.52 -23.18 5.20
CA PRO A 876 1.55 -22.78 6.12
C PRO A 876 2.02 -24.03 6.86
N GLN A 877 3.31 -24.33 6.74
CA GLN A 877 3.95 -25.37 7.54
C GLN A 877 4.92 -24.73 8.55
N PRO A 878 4.84 -25.11 9.83
CA PRO A 878 5.83 -24.70 10.80
C PRO A 878 7.17 -25.33 10.45
N ARG A 879 8.21 -24.51 10.34
CA ARG A 879 9.59 -24.97 10.23
C ARG A 879 10.14 -25.32 11.61
N SER A 880 11.15 -26.19 11.65
CA SER A 880 11.85 -26.57 12.89
C SER A 880 12.46 -25.39 13.66
N ASN A 881 12.67 -24.25 13.00
CA ASN A 881 13.18 -23.01 13.61
C ASN A 881 12.07 -22.04 14.06
N GLY A 882 10.81 -22.45 14.09
CA GLY A 882 9.68 -21.61 14.53
C GLY A 882 9.12 -20.64 13.47
N GLY A 883 9.73 -20.55 12.28
CA GLY A 883 9.18 -19.78 11.16
C GLY A 883 8.03 -20.50 10.44
N ILE A 884 7.12 -19.77 9.81
CA ILE A 884 6.06 -20.34 8.96
C ILE A 884 6.53 -20.26 7.50
N ALA A 885 6.63 -21.40 6.81
CA ALA A 885 6.87 -21.45 5.38
C ALA A 885 5.58 -21.86 4.65
N TRP A 886 5.24 -21.16 3.57
CA TRP A 886 4.14 -21.56 2.70
C TRP A 886 4.64 -22.63 1.74
N LEU A 887 4.08 -23.84 1.85
CA LEU A 887 4.41 -24.94 0.97
C LEU A 887 3.22 -25.27 0.08
N PRO A 888 3.43 -25.51 -1.23
CA PRO A 888 2.36 -25.92 -2.11
C PRO A 888 1.82 -27.28 -1.71
N GLU A 889 0.50 -27.44 -1.87
CA GLU A 889 -0.25 -28.65 -1.58
C GLU A 889 -1.20 -28.91 -2.76
N LEU A 890 -1.14 -30.12 -3.32
CA LEU A 890 -2.02 -30.54 -4.40
C LEU A 890 -3.13 -31.42 -3.83
N LEU A 891 -4.37 -30.96 -3.90
CA LEU A 891 -5.54 -31.72 -3.48
C LEU A 891 -6.14 -32.39 -4.69
N MET A 892 -6.23 -33.72 -4.66
CA MET A 892 -6.75 -34.52 -5.75
C MET A 892 -8.14 -35.07 -5.37
N PRO A 893 -9.07 -35.19 -6.34
CA PRO A 893 -10.30 -35.95 -6.14
C PRO A 893 -9.95 -37.41 -5.82
N GLU A 894 -10.72 -38.03 -4.93
CA GLU A 894 -10.59 -39.46 -4.64
C GLU A 894 -11.11 -40.25 -5.85
N ALA A 895 -10.26 -41.13 -6.39
CA ALA A 895 -10.54 -41.96 -7.56
C ALA A 895 -11.74 -42.90 -7.36
#